data_AF-A0AAN7TP48-F1
#
_entry.id   AF-A0AAN7TP48-F1
#
_cell.length_a   1.000
_cell.length_b   1.000
_cell.length_c   1.000
_cell.angle_alpha   90.00
_cell.angle_beta   90.00
_cell.angle_gamma   90.00
#
_symmetry.space_group_name_H-M   'P 1'
#
loop_
_entity.id
_entity.type
_entity.pdbx_description
1 polymer ?
#
loop_
_entity_poly.entity_id
_entity_poly.type
_entity_poly.pdbx_seq_one_letter_code
_entity_poly.pdbx_strand_id
1 'polypeptide(L)'
;MENEATTTTTIVNEITPPTTEPITTTEPTTTTTEPITTTTTEPITTTTKTTTTTTTTNKFKIPDNNEELIKFATEQRFEAGTIDYRNLLFRLESLESRLFKNVHFPTIVQLHSINVCPRCIFRFLNIKELSIYQESYNTLSHLIQFIMFNQKQKDLQIQHKEKLEKQKLDENKIEIEEAEEKEKEKEKEIEIEKEKEGEEYEILKYDPNFNEKWNNFVCCCCLGILQDTNNKELFLDDFIVKMKSSGYEFQNYSLALSIPMSAIIREQSIWYYLIDCFPNVYNEKKSKEIVEIKEGVKWVLGPIISRQLFFQFKPSSDFRGNMQFNHEETKDDHQFLTTIEAGKRGNKRQKLSTKRIKIPTSDSSTSIAEILGKTTKKEFCLNGSVPPTPLQTKYSYDLSFRHEPVFLAGKYNKYVRDLSQTPWEYDDSSVQDIICKDIKDIFKAETIVFTTSGREDIDVRMLGEGRPFYIEIINPHKIFFKNQDYEKLESSINDSTKKIKVSNLQLITKKETTIIKDSGGTKQKNYRCIIWTSRTLQPSDLDTLNNLKDIELKQNTPIRVLHRRSLMIRNKKISKLQATFISPHFFMLDIIDAQAGTYIKEFVHGDLSRTLPNIGQLLGNCEADILQLDVLNVDLNFPAKRK
;
A
#
# COMPACT_ATOMS: atom_id res chain seq x y z
N MET A 1 -24.62 -24.34 41.80
CA MET A 1 -24.12 -24.96 43.05
C MET A 1 -22.92 -25.78 42.64
N GLU A 2 -21.66 -25.52 42.96
CA GLU A 2 -20.89 -24.51 43.71
C GLU A 2 -19.52 -24.53 42.98
N ASN A 3 -19.12 -23.46 42.30
CA ASN A 3 -18.03 -22.55 42.67
C ASN A 3 -16.90 -23.14 43.55
N GLU A 4 -15.76 -23.46 42.94
CA GLU A 4 -14.45 -23.23 43.55
C GLU A 4 -13.50 -22.61 42.52
N ALA A 5 -12.97 -21.45 42.92
CA ALA A 5 -12.01 -20.65 42.19
C ALA A 5 -10.59 -21.05 42.63
N THR A 6 -9.68 -21.21 41.69
CA THR A 6 -8.25 -21.43 41.98
C THR A 6 -7.44 -20.25 41.45
N THR A 7 -6.88 -19.52 42.40
CA THR A 7 -6.12 -18.28 42.27
C THR A 7 -4.79 -18.51 41.57
N THR A 8 -4.47 -17.66 40.60
CA THR A 8 -3.20 -17.63 39.86
C THR A 8 -2.19 -16.74 40.60
N THR A 9 -1.09 -17.31 41.07
CA THR A 9 0.01 -16.57 41.70
C THR A 9 1.06 -16.19 40.65
N THR A 10 1.25 -14.90 40.46
CA THR A 10 2.26 -14.29 39.59
C THR A 10 3.62 -14.27 40.32
N ILE A 11 4.64 -14.93 39.77
CA ILE A 11 6.02 -14.83 40.25
C ILE A 11 6.74 -13.79 39.38
N VAL A 12 7.18 -12.71 40.03
CA VAL A 12 8.04 -11.65 39.48
C VAL A 12 9.48 -12.02 39.81
N ASN A 13 10.32 -12.24 38.80
CA ASN A 13 11.77 -12.40 38.99
C ASN A 13 12.47 -11.09 38.62
N GLU A 14 12.92 -10.36 39.64
CA GLU A 14 13.91 -9.30 39.54
C GLU A 14 15.31 -9.94 39.45
N ILE A 15 16.10 -9.55 38.44
CA ILE A 15 17.53 -9.91 38.34
C ILE A 15 18.32 -8.60 38.27
N THR A 16 19.05 -8.33 39.34
CA THR A 16 20.09 -7.29 39.45
C THR A 16 21.41 -7.73 38.77
N PRO A 17 22.21 -6.79 38.23
CA PRO A 17 23.41 -7.09 37.45
C PRO A 17 24.70 -7.14 38.31
N PRO A 18 25.78 -7.77 37.85
CA PRO A 18 27.10 -7.61 38.45
C PRO A 18 27.97 -6.60 37.70
N THR A 19 28.57 -5.72 38.49
CA THR A 19 29.70 -4.81 38.25
C THR A 19 31.03 -5.56 38.08
N THR A 20 31.88 -5.11 37.13
CA THR A 20 33.35 -5.29 37.18
C THR A 20 34.07 -4.14 36.46
N GLU A 21 35.13 -3.66 37.12
CA GLU A 21 36.02 -2.52 36.83
C GLU A 21 37.07 -2.75 35.71
N PRO A 22 37.81 -1.70 35.26
CA PRO A 22 38.71 -1.75 34.11
C PRO A 22 40.18 -1.99 34.49
N ILE A 23 40.95 -2.60 33.58
CA ILE A 23 42.42 -2.74 33.68
C ILE A 23 43.09 -2.08 32.46
N THR A 24 44.07 -1.24 32.74
CA THR A 24 45.01 -0.59 31.81
C THR A 24 46.36 -1.32 31.84
N THR A 25 47.08 -1.38 30.70
CA THR A 25 48.57 -1.36 30.59
C THR A 25 49.06 -1.44 29.13
N THR A 26 49.70 -0.35 28.67
CA THR A 26 51.01 -0.22 27.98
C THR A 26 51.45 -1.10 26.78
N GLU A 27 51.59 -0.47 25.60
CA GLU A 27 52.75 -0.30 24.65
C GLU A 27 54.04 -1.18 24.71
N PRO A 28 55.02 -1.09 23.76
CA PRO A 28 55.07 -0.64 22.34
C PRO A 28 56.02 -1.49 21.42
N THR A 29 56.15 -1.16 20.12
CA THR A 29 57.42 -1.17 19.30
C THR A 29 57.14 -0.72 17.83
N THR A 30 57.45 0.53 17.44
CA THR A 30 58.59 0.99 16.59
C THR A 30 59.02 0.04 15.46
N THR A 31 59.13 0.46 14.18
CA THR A 31 60.35 1.15 13.65
C THR A 31 60.16 1.74 12.23
N THR A 32 60.59 3.01 12.06
CA THR A 32 61.48 3.62 11.00
C THR A 32 61.17 3.43 9.49
N THR A 33 61.41 4.33 8.53
CA THR A 33 61.94 5.72 8.32
C THR A 33 61.77 5.94 6.79
N GLU A 34 61.13 7.01 6.28
CA GLU A 34 61.73 8.28 5.80
C GLU A 34 62.72 8.19 4.58
N PRO A 35 62.98 9.26 3.78
CA PRO A 35 62.09 10.08 2.91
C PRO A 35 62.79 10.44 1.53
N ILE A 36 62.40 11.58 0.88
CA ILE A 36 63.17 12.44 -0.09
C ILE A 36 62.94 12.13 -1.60
N THR A 37 62.73 13.04 -2.59
CA THR A 37 62.45 14.49 -2.75
C THR A 37 61.98 14.76 -4.21
N THR A 38 61.30 15.91 -4.42
CA THR A 38 61.22 16.87 -5.57
C THR A 38 61.76 16.48 -6.98
N THR A 39 61.26 16.93 -8.13
CA THR A 39 60.99 18.32 -8.59
C THR A 39 60.40 18.31 -10.04
N THR A 40 59.59 19.32 -10.37
CA THR A 40 59.25 20.00 -11.66
C THR A 40 59.82 19.53 -13.01
N THR A 41 58.98 19.52 -14.07
CA THR A 41 59.04 20.39 -15.29
C THR A 41 58.00 19.98 -16.37
N GLU A 42 57.30 20.95 -16.97
CA GLU A 42 56.61 20.88 -18.29
C GLU A 42 57.66 21.00 -19.44
N PRO A 43 57.45 20.54 -20.71
CA PRO A 43 56.46 21.13 -21.67
C PRO A 43 55.92 20.28 -22.87
N ILE A 44 54.79 20.75 -23.42
CA ILE A 44 54.33 20.89 -24.84
C ILE A 44 54.19 19.67 -25.82
N THR A 45 53.06 19.70 -26.56
CA THR A 45 52.73 19.27 -27.96
C THR A 45 51.89 18.00 -28.28
N THR A 46 50.67 18.29 -28.79
CA THR A 46 49.94 17.77 -29.99
C THR A 46 49.45 16.30 -30.17
N THR A 47 48.11 16.23 -30.33
CA THR A 47 47.26 15.44 -31.26
C THR A 47 46.92 13.95 -31.05
N THR A 48 45.60 13.75 -31.02
CA THR A 48 44.73 12.68 -31.59
C THR A 48 44.53 11.31 -30.92
N LYS A 49 43.24 11.07 -30.58
CA LYS A 49 42.39 9.84 -30.65
C LYS A 49 42.97 8.56 -29.99
N THR A 50 42.31 7.80 -29.10
CA THR A 50 40.90 7.31 -29.07
C THR A 50 40.70 6.54 -27.74
N THR A 51 39.48 6.50 -27.17
CA THR A 51 38.90 5.46 -26.26
C THR A 51 39.67 5.08 -24.97
N THR A 52 39.16 5.10 -23.74
CA THR A 52 37.99 4.38 -23.20
C THR A 52 37.88 4.72 -21.69
N THR A 53 36.65 4.72 -21.13
CA THR A 53 36.27 4.47 -19.71
C THR A 53 37.05 5.13 -18.57
N THR A 54 36.38 5.95 -17.75
CA THR A 54 36.21 5.71 -16.31
C THR A 54 35.25 6.69 -15.65
N THR A 55 34.39 6.13 -14.78
CA THR A 55 33.85 6.68 -13.54
C THR A 55 33.69 8.19 -13.40
N THR A 56 32.45 8.65 -13.43
CA THR A 56 32.01 9.84 -12.68
C THR A 56 31.10 9.40 -11.55
N THR A 57 31.65 9.43 -10.35
CA THR A 57 30.94 9.67 -9.11
C THR A 57 30.14 10.96 -9.26
N ASN A 58 28.86 10.83 -9.60
CA ASN A 58 27.93 11.95 -9.63
C ASN A 58 27.58 12.37 -8.20
N LYS A 59 28.50 13.08 -7.53
CA LYS A 59 28.13 14.07 -6.51
C LYS A 59 27.45 15.22 -7.26
N PHE A 60 26.14 15.14 -7.43
CA PHE A 60 25.39 16.26 -7.99
C PHE A 60 25.18 17.33 -6.93
N LYS A 61 25.79 18.49 -7.18
CA LYS A 61 25.35 19.76 -6.60
C LYS A 61 23.96 20.07 -7.14
N ILE A 62 23.04 20.34 -6.22
CA ILE A 62 21.73 20.92 -6.51
C ILE A 62 21.98 22.35 -7.03
N PRO A 63 21.25 22.83 -8.05
CA PRO A 63 21.35 24.24 -8.43
C PRO A 63 20.80 25.09 -7.29
N ASP A 64 21.65 25.93 -6.70
CA ASP A 64 21.23 27.03 -5.82
C ASP A 64 20.49 28.05 -6.69
N ASN A 65 19.17 27.86 -6.84
CA ASN A 65 18.17 28.92 -6.92
C ASN A 65 16.82 28.32 -7.34
N ASN A 66 16.08 27.86 -6.34
CA ASN A 66 14.61 27.87 -6.38
C ASN A 66 14.01 28.51 -5.11
N GLU A 67 14.85 28.97 -4.19
CA GLU A 67 14.39 29.77 -3.04
C GLU A 67 13.91 31.15 -3.49
N GLU A 68 14.58 31.80 -4.45
CA GLU A 68 14.12 33.10 -4.98
C GLU A 68 12.76 33.01 -5.68
N LEU A 69 12.47 31.92 -6.41
CA LEU A 69 11.20 31.71 -7.10
C LEU A 69 10.04 31.36 -6.16
N ILE A 70 10.35 30.69 -5.04
CA ILE A 70 9.37 30.36 -3.99
C ILE A 70 9.10 31.58 -3.11
N LYS A 71 10.13 32.37 -2.81
CA LYS A 71 10.02 33.66 -2.10
C LYS A 71 9.27 34.70 -2.95
N PHE A 72 9.50 34.71 -4.26
CA PHE A 72 8.76 35.52 -5.24
C PHE A 72 7.25 35.23 -5.22
N ALA A 73 6.81 33.97 -5.06
CA ALA A 73 5.39 33.62 -5.10
C ALA A 73 4.63 33.77 -3.76
N THR A 74 5.35 33.81 -2.63
CA THR A 74 4.76 33.81 -1.28
C THR A 74 4.74 35.19 -0.61
N GLU A 75 5.63 36.11 -1.00
CA GLU A 75 5.71 37.46 -0.42
C GLU A 75 5.18 38.58 -1.35
N GLN A 76 4.65 38.24 -2.52
CA GLN A 76 4.31 39.23 -3.52
C GLN A 76 3.07 40.06 -3.20
N ARG A 77 3.30 41.36 -3.00
CA ARG A 77 2.30 42.39 -3.28
C ARG A 77 2.30 42.64 -4.79
N PHE A 78 1.14 42.50 -5.42
CA PHE A 78 0.99 42.70 -6.86
C PHE A 78 0.69 44.17 -7.13
N GLU A 79 1.71 44.99 -7.35
CA GLU A 79 1.51 46.42 -7.62
C GLU A 79 0.76 46.64 -8.95
N ALA A 80 -0.33 47.40 -8.89
CA ALA A 80 -1.16 47.71 -10.04
C ALA A 80 -0.34 48.41 -11.14
N GLY A 81 -0.39 47.87 -12.37
CA GLY A 81 0.34 48.40 -13.53
C GLY A 81 1.68 47.74 -13.84
N THR A 82 2.17 46.81 -13.00
CA THR A 82 3.40 46.04 -13.25
C THR A 82 3.20 44.88 -14.23
N ILE A 83 4.31 44.37 -14.80
CA ILE A 83 4.30 43.19 -15.71
C ILE A 83 3.72 41.96 -15.02
N ASP A 84 4.00 41.79 -13.72
CA ASP A 84 3.55 40.62 -12.96
C ASP A 84 2.03 40.63 -12.74
N TYR A 85 1.48 41.79 -12.38
CA TYR A 85 0.04 41.98 -12.28
C TYR A 85 -0.67 41.71 -13.62
N ARG A 86 -0.11 42.19 -14.75
CA ARG A 86 -0.65 41.92 -16.09
C ARG A 86 -0.61 40.43 -16.45
N ASN A 87 0.48 39.75 -16.13
CA ASN A 87 0.64 38.31 -16.37
C ASN A 87 -0.35 37.49 -15.53
N LEU A 88 -0.53 37.84 -14.26
CA LEU A 88 -1.53 37.24 -13.40
C LEU A 88 -2.92 37.42 -14.00
N LEU A 89 -3.32 38.66 -14.32
CA LEU A 89 -4.65 38.96 -14.87
C LEU A 89 -4.93 38.20 -16.16
N PHE A 90 -4.00 38.21 -17.12
CA PHE A 90 -4.13 37.45 -18.37
C PHE A 90 -4.29 35.95 -18.12
N ARG A 91 -3.54 35.40 -17.15
CA ARG A 91 -3.67 33.99 -16.75
C ARG A 91 -5.05 33.72 -16.13
N LEU A 92 -5.56 34.60 -15.26
CA LEU A 92 -6.87 34.45 -14.63
C LEU A 92 -8.01 34.51 -15.66
N GLU A 93 -7.97 35.46 -16.60
CA GLU A 93 -8.93 35.59 -17.70
C GLU A 93 -8.93 34.35 -18.61
N SER A 94 -7.74 33.85 -18.95
CA SER A 94 -7.59 32.62 -19.72
C SER A 94 -8.18 31.41 -19.00
N LEU A 95 -7.98 31.29 -17.68
CA LEU A 95 -8.53 30.19 -16.89
C LEU A 95 -10.05 30.30 -16.73
N GLU A 96 -10.60 31.49 -16.43
CA GLU A 96 -12.03 31.73 -16.30
C GLU A 96 -12.77 31.38 -17.61
N SER A 97 -12.33 31.96 -18.73
CA SER A 97 -12.98 31.76 -20.04
C SER A 97 -13.00 30.30 -20.49
N ARG A 98 -11.98 29.53 -20.11
CA ARG A 98 -11.79 28.14 -20.50
C ARG A 98 -12.51 27.15 -19.60
N LEU A 99 -12.50 27.38 -18.29
CA LEU A 99 -12.99 26.42 -17.29
C LEU A 99 -14.39 26.74 -16.75
N PHE A 100 -14.82 28.01 -16.79
CA PHE A 100 -16.01 28.48 -16.08
C PHE A 100 -17.17 28.89 -16.98
N LYS A 101 -17.05 28.71 -18.30
CA LYS A 101 -18.08 29.12 -19.29
C LYS A 101 -19.47 28.54 -19.02
N ASN A 102 -19.56 27.30 -18.55
CA ASN A 102 -20.82 26.58 -18.29
C ASN A 102 -20.99 26.20 -16.82
N VAL A 103 -20.30 26.90 -15.92
CA VAL A 103 -20.31 26.60 -14.49
C VAL A 103 -21.42 27.40 -13.80
N HIS A 104 -22.12 26.76 -12.86
CA HIS A 104 -23.08 27.46 -12.01
C HIS A 104 -22.36 28.35 -10.99
N PHE A 105 -22.14 29.61 -11.36
CA PHE A 105 -21.37 30.58 -10.59
C PHE A 105 -21.82 30.72 -9.12
N PRO A 106 -23.13 30.80 -8.77
CA PRO A 106 -23.55 30.96 -7.37
C PRO A 106 -23.04 29.85 -6.44
N THR A 107 -22.72 28.66 -6.97
CA THR A 107 -22.06 27.59 -6.22
C THR A 107 -20.72 28.05 -5.64
N ILE A 108 -19.91 28.80 -6.40
CA ILE A 108 -18.60 29.27 -5.96
C ILE A 108 -18.75 30.17 -4.73
N VAL A 109 -19.72 31.07 -4.76
CA VAL A 109 -20.00 32.00 -3.65
C VAL A 109 -20.43 31.25 -2.39
N GLN A 110 -21.33 30.27 -2.50
CA GLN A 110 -21.78 29.49 -1.34
C GLN A 110 -20.70 28.57 -0.79
N LEU A 111 -19.86 27.98 -1.65
CA LEU A 111 -18.73 27.17 -1.18
C LEU A 111 -17.65 28.03 -0.52
N HIS A 112 -17.39 29.22 -1.06
CA HIS A 112 -16.46 30.18 -0.47
C HIS A 112 -16.91 30.65 0.91
N SER A 113 -18.21 30.96 1.08
CA SER A 113 -18.75 31.46 2.35
C SER A 113 -18.61 30.49 3.52
N ILE A 114 -18.60 29.19 3.24
CA ILE A 114 -18.43 28.11 4.24
C ILE A 114 -16.99 27.60 4.33
N ASN A 115 -15.99 28.36 3.87
CA ASN A 115 -14.57 28.02 3.95
C ASN A 115 -14.19 26.75 3.16
N VAL A 116 -14.65 26.61 1.91
CA VAL A 116 -14.15 25.57 0.99
C VAL A 116 -13.04 26.13 0.11
N CYS A 117 -11.90 25.43 0.04
CA CYS A 117 -10.74 25.86 -0.74
C CYS A 117 -10.95 25.75 -2.26
N PRO A 118 -10.12 26.41 -3.10
CA PRO A 118 -10.35 26.49 -4.55
C PRO A 118 -10.37 25.11 -5.21
N ARG A 119 -9.42 24.22 -4.83
CA ARG A 119 -9.38 22.86 -5.34
C ARG A 119 -10.65 22.09 -4.98
N CYS A 120 -11.20 22.26 -3.77
CA CYS A 120 -12.48 21.64 -3.43
C CYS A 120 -13.66 22.28 -4.17
N ILE A 121 -13.65 23.59 -4.41
CA ILE A 121 -14.63 24.25 -5.29
C ILE A 121 -14.62 23.59 -6.67
N PHE A 122 -13.45 23.40 -7.29
CA PHE A 122 -13.32 22.73 -8.59
C PHE A 122 -13.89 21.31 -8.57
N ARG A 123 -13.71 20.57 -7.47
CA ARG A 123 -14.29 19.22 -7.30
C ARG A 123 -15.81 19.26 -7.34
N PHE A 124 -16.45 20.16 -6.59
CA PHE A 124 -17.92 20.32 -6.58
C PHE A 124 -18.49 20.89 -7.88
N LEU A 125 -17.66 21.58 -8.66
CA LEU A 125 -17.97 22.03 -10.02
C LEU A 125 -17.67 20.99 -11.11
N ASN A 126 -17.19 19.80 -10.72
CA ASN A 126 -16.83 18.72 -11.64
C ASN A 126 -15.72 19.09 -12.65
N ILE A 127 -14.83 20.03 -12.29
CA ILE A 127 -13.67 20.38 -13.10
C ILE A 127 -12.59 19.32 -12.86
N LYS A 128 -12.24 18.58 -13.92
CA LYS A 128 -11.29 17.44 -13.89
C LYS A 128 -9.95 17.72 -14.56
N GLU A 129 -9.71 18.96 -14.97
CA GLU A 129 -8.49 19.30 -15.67
C GLU A 129 -7.29 19.21 -14.73
N LEU A 130 -6.31 18.39 -15.07
CA LEU A 130 -5.15 18.14 -14.21
C LEU A 130 -4.30 19.40 -13.96
N SER A 131 -4.14 20.24 -14.98
CA SER A 131 -3.29 21.45 -14.95
C SER A 131 -3.73 22.42 -13.85
N ILE A 132 -5.05 22.62 -13.68
CA ILE A 132 -5.58 23.59 -12.69
C ILE A 132 -5.33 23.12 -11.26
N TYR A 133 -5.37 21.80 -10.98
CA TYR A 133 -5.06 21.30 -9.63
C TYR A 133 -3.57 21.51 -9.28
N GLN A 134 -2.69 21.51 -10.28
CA GLN A 134 -1.24 21.68 -10.13
C GLN A 134 -0.78 23.12 -9.96
N GLU A 135 -1.65 24.11 -10.18
CA GLU A 135 -1.34 25.52 -9.95
C GLU A 135 -1.01 25.81 -8.47
N SER A 136 -0.33 26.93 -8.23
CA SER A 136 -0.03 27.41 -6.87
C SER A 136 -1.32 27.71 -6.09
N TYR A 137 -1.33 27.54 -4.77
CA TYR A 137 -2.55 27.81 -3.98
C TYR A 137 -2.91 29.29 -4.09
N ASN A 138 -1.90 30.16 -4.12
CA ASN A 138 -2.05 31.61 -4.29
C ASN A 138 -2.75 31.96 -5.62
N THR A 139 -2.29 31.39 -6.74
CA THR A 139 -2.92 31.58 -8.06
C THR A 139 -4.37 31.12 -8.06
N LEU A 140 -4.68 29.99 -7.43
CA LEU A 140 -6.05 29.49 -7.35
C LEU A 140 -6.96 30.35 -6.47
N SER A 141 -6.43 30.91 -5.38
CA SER A 141 -7.16 31.85 -4.53
C SER A 141 -7.51 33.13 -5.30
N HIS A 142 -6.54 33.70 -6.04
CA HIS A 142 -6.81 34.84 -6.92
C HIS A 142 -7.80 34.51 -8.02
N LEU A 143 -7.79 33.30 -8.59
CA LEU A 143 -8.77 32.88 -9.59
C LEU A 143 -10.20 32.92 -9.03
N ILE A 144 -10.43 32.39 -7.83
CA ILE A 144 -11.77 32.43 -7.22
C ILE A 144 -12.19 33.88 -6.93
N GLN A 145 -11.29 34.70 -6.40
CA GLN A 145 -11.56 36.12 -6.13
C GLN A 145 -11.90 36.89 -7.41
N PHE A 146 -11.13 36.68 -8.47
CA PHE A 146 -11.33 37.30 -9.78
C PHE A 146 -12.68 36.92 -10.39
N ILE A 147 -13.02 35.63 -10.34
CA ILE A 147 -14.34 35.15 -10.80
C ILE A 147 -15.46 35.81 -9.99
N MET A 148 -15.32 35.88 -8.67
CA MET A 148 -16.32 36.53 -7.80
C MET A 148 -16.46 38.03 -8.07
N PHE A 149 -15.34 38.71 -8.30
CA PHE A 149 -15.31 40.12 -8.68
C PHE A 149 -16.04 40.35 -10.01
N ASN A 150 -15.73 39.56 -11.04
CA ASN A 150 -16.35 39.67 -12.36
C ASN A 150 -17.85 39.43 -12.33
N GLN A 151 -18.34 38.50 -11.51
CA GLN A 151 -19.78 38.34 -11.35
C GLN A 151 -20.40 39.56 -10.66
N LYS A 152 -19.80 40.06 -9.57
CA LYS A 152 -20.32 41.25 -8.89
C LYS A 152 -20.41 42.44 -9.85
N GLN A 153 -19.44 42.61 -10.75
CA GLN A 153 -19.50 43.62 -11.81
C GLN A 153 -20.66 43.39 -12.77
N LYS A 154 -20.86 42.16 -13.24
CA LYS A 154 -22.00 41.81 -14.12
C LYS A 154 -23.35 42.07 -13.44
N ASP A 155 -23.48 41.69 -12.17
CA ASP A 155 -24.72 41.89 -11.40
C ASP A 155 -25.01 43.39 -11.20
N LEU A 156 -24.00 44.20 -10.89
CA LEU A 156 -24.13 45.65 -10.79
C LEU A 156 -24.50 46.29 -12.13
N GLN A 157 -23.91 45.84 -13.24
CA GLN A 157 -24.27 46.30 -14.59
C GLN A 157 -25.72 45.96 -14.94
N ILE A 158 -26.19 44.76 -14.58
CA ILE A 158 -27.59 44.35 -14.78
C ILE A 158 -28.53 45.21 -13.95
N GLN A 159 -28.25 45.40 -12.66
CA GLN A 159 -29.04 46.24 -11.77
C GLN A 159 -29.11 47.70 -12.24
N HIS A 160 -27.99 48.23 -12.73
CA HIS A 160 -27.94 49.57 -13.32
C HIS A 160 -28.81 49.67 -14.57
N LYS A 161 -28.74 48.67 -15.45
CA LYS A 161 -29.57 48.60 -16.66
C LYS A 161 -31.07 48.49 -16.34
N GLU A 162 -31.45 47.67 -15.36
CA GLU A 162 -32.84 47.53 -14.89
C GLU A 162 -33.35 48.83 -14.25
N LYS A 163 -32.50 49.54 -13.51
CA LYS A 163 -32.83 50.85 -12.92
C LYS A 163 -33.05 51.91 -14.00
N LEU A 164 -32.22 51.93 -15.03
CA LEU A 164 -32.34 52.83 -16.17
C LEU A 164 -33.59 52.52 -17.02
N GLU A 165 -33.93 51.24 -17.18
CA GLU A 165 -35.16 50.81 -17.87
C GLU A 165 -36.42 51.18 -17.07
N LYS A 166 -36.40 51.06 -15.74
CA LYS A 166 -37.51 51.53 -14.88
C LYS A 166 -37.67 53.05 -14.92
N GLN A 167 -36.57 53.81 -14.86
CA GLN A 167 -36.62 55.26 -14.99
C GLN A 167 -37.20 55.72 -16.33
N LYS A 168 -36.84 55.05 -17.44
CA LYS A 168 -37.45 55.32 -18.75
C LYS A 168 -38.94 54.95 -18.82
N LEU A 169 -39.37 53.94 -18.07
CA LEU A 169 -40.78 53.54 -18.01
C LEU A 169 -41.62 54.50 -17.16
N ASP A 170 -41.03 55.07 -16.11
CA ASP A 170 -41.65 56.07 -15.26
C ASP A 170 -41.66 57.46 -15.94
N GLU A 171 -40.61 57.84 -16.68
CA GLU A 171 -40.61 59.04 -17.55
C GLU A 171 -41.69 58.94 -18.64
N ASN A 172 -41.84 57.78 -19.30
CA ASN A 172 -42.91 57.55 -20.28
C ASN A 172 -44.32 57.55 -19.66
N LYS A 173 -44.47 57.25 -18.37
CA LYS A 173 -45.76 57.36 -17.68
C LYS A 173 -46.13 58.81 -17.38
N ILE A 174 -45.14 59.63 -17.02
CA ILE A 174 -45.32 61.07 -16.80
C ILE A 174 -45.68 61.77 -18.12
N GLU A 175 -45.02 61.42 -19.24
CA GLU A 175 -45.37 61.95 -20.57
C GLU A 175 -46.78 61.54 -21.06
N ILE A 176 -47.34 60.43 -20.55
CA ILE A 176 -48.71 59.99 -20.88
C ILE A 176 -49.75 60.67 -19.97
N GLU A 177 -49.41 60.97 -18.71
CA GLU A 177 -50.29 61.72 -17.79
C GLU A 177 -50.31 63.24 -18.09
N GLU A 178 -49.28 63.79 -18.73
CA GLU A 178 -49.23 65.19 -19.19
C GLU A 178 -49.89 65.42 -20.58
N ALA A 179 -50.40 64.37 -21.23
CA ALA A 179 -51.05 64.45 -22.55
C ALA A 179 -52.59 64.68 -22.50
N GLU A 180 -53.20 64.81 -21.32
CA GLU A 180 -54.64 65.09 -21.14
C GLU A 180 -54.93 66.42 -20.42
N GLU A 181 -54.34 67.56 -20.81
CA GLU A 181 -55.00 68.88 -20.68
C GLU A 181 -54.35 69.99 -21.55
N LYS A 182 -54.81 70.03 -22.81
CA LYS A 182 -54.92 71.12 -23.80
C LYS A 182 -54.12 72.44 -23.66
N GLU A 183 -53.36 72.69 -24.73
CA GLU A 183 -53.30 73.92 -25.57
C GLU A 183 -53.45 75.31 -24.90
N LYS A 184 -52.34 76.06 -24.86
CA LYS A 184 -52.22 77.38 -25.54
C LYS A 184 -50.77 77.90 -25.55
N GLU A 185 -50.27 78.10 -26.77
CA GLU A 185 -49.25 79.08 -27.23
C GLU A 185 -48.64 80.01 -26.17
N LYS A 186 -47.32 80.02 -25.98
CA LYS A 186 -46.29 80.67 -26.83
C LYS A 186 -44.97 80.82 -26.06
N GLU A 187 -43.88 80.44 -26.72
CA GLU A 187 -42.53 81.03 -26.67
C GLU A 187 -42.01 81.61 -25.34
N LYS A 188 -41.01 80.96 -24.73
CA LYS A 188 -39.61 81.43 -24.79
C LYS A 188 -38.66 80.53 -23.99
N GLU A 189 -37.57 80.18 -24.68
CA GLU A 189 -36.18 80.12 -24.24
C GLU A 189 -35.85 79.27 -23.00
N ILE A 190 -35.17 78.14 -23.23
CA ILE A 190 -33.73 77.98 -22.97
C ILE A 190 -33.41 78.21 -21.49
N GLU A 191 -33.31 77.13 -20.72
CA GLU A 191 -32.28 76.90 -19.69
C GLU A 191 -32.54 75.64 -18.84
N ILE A 192 -32.75 74.45 -19.44
CA ILE A 192 -32.39 73.18 -18.77
C ILE A 192 -31.95 72.15 -19.82
N GLU A 193 -31.04 72.54 -20.71
CA GLU A 193 -30.14 71.59 -21.39
C GLU A 193 -28.77 71.73 -20.73
N LYS A 194 -28.60 71.06 -19.58
CA LYS A 194 -27.32 70.68 -18.96
C LYS A 194 -27.56 69.96 -17.62
N GLU A 195 -28.25 68.82 -17.67
CA GLU A 195 -28.17 67.81 -16.58
C GLU A 195 -28.69 66.43 -17.04
N LYS A 196 -28.40 66.07 -18.30
CA LYS A 196 -28.45 64.66 -18.78
C LYS A 196 -27.10 64.31 -19.42
N GLU A 197 -26.00 64.60 -18.71
CA GLU A 197 -24.72 63.96 -18.99
C GLU A 197 -24.65 62.69 -18.15
N GLY A 198 -24.41 61.57 -18.83
CA GLY A 198 -24.46 60.24 -18.25
C GLY A 198 -23.53 60.10 -17.05
N GLU A 199 -24.03 59.48 -15.99
CA GLU A 199 -23.19 58.86 -14.98
C GLU A 199 -22.31 57.83 -15.70
N GLU A 200 -21.04 58.19 -15.95
CA GLU A 200 -20.02 57.25 -16.40
C GLU A 200 -19.91 56.15 -15.33
N TYR A 201 -20.36 54.94 -15.67
CA TYR A 201 -20.19 53.78 -14.82
C TYR A 201 -18.69 53.50 -14.70
N GLU A 202 -18.09 53.84 -13.54
CA GLU A 202 -16.68 53.58 -13.28
C GLU A 202 -16.47 52.05 -13.24
N ILE A 203 -15.81 51.51 -14.28
CA ILE A 203 -15.46 50.09 -14.35
C ILE A 203 -14.40 49.83 -13.28
N LEU A 204 -14.85 49.35 -12.12
CA LEU A 204 -13.96 48.87 -11.07
C LEU A 204 -13.02 47.81 -11.67
N LYS A 205 -11.73 47.91 -11.35
CA LYS A 205 -10.71 46.94 -11.74
C LYS A 205 -10.42 46.00 -10.56
N TYR A 206 -10.15 44.73 -10.85
CA TYR A 206 -9.80 43.74 -9.84
C TYR A 206 -8.45 44.07 -9.21
N ASP A 207 -8.40 44.39 -7.91
CA ASP A 207 -7.14 44.58 -7.18
C ASP A 207 -6.74 43.32 -6.40
N PRO A 208 -5.68 42.61 -6.79
CA PRO A 208 -5.18 41.41 -6.10
C PRO A 208 -4.58 41.71 -4.73
N ASN A 209 -4.29 42.97 -4.39
CA ASN A 209 -3.82 43.35 -3.06
C ASN A 209 -4.97 43.40 -2.03
N PHE A 210 -6.22 43.43 -2.49
CA PHE A 210 -7.40 43.36 -1.63
C PHE A 210 -7.70 41.90 -1.23
N ASN A 211 -6.84 41.33 -0.38
CA ASN A 211 -6.94 39.93 0.03
C ASN A 211 -7.66 39.79 1.39
N GLU A 212 -8.97 40.03 1.42
CA GLU A 212 -9.69 40.11 2.71
C GLU A 212 -10.01 38.76 3.38
N LYS A 213 -9.66 37.58 2.83
CA LYS A 213 -10.06 36.32 3.51
C LYS A 213 -9.34 35.00 3.20
N TRP A 214 -8.37 34.95 2.27
CA TRP A 214 -7.87 33.65 1.80
C TRP A 214 -6.67 33.08 2.55
N ASN A 215 -6.05 33.86 3.44
CA ASN A 215 -4.84 33.44 4.14
C ASN A 215 -5.10 32.75 5.49
N ASN A 216 -6.32 32.81 6.05
CA ASN A 216 -6.58 32.45 7.45
C ASN A 216 -7.77 31.48 7.65
N PHE A 217 -7.95 30.45 6.80
CA PHE A 217 -8.94 29.40 7.10
C PHE A 217 -8.50 28.00 6.68
N VAL A 218 -8.98 27.00 7.42
CA VAL A 218 -8.84 25.58 7.08
C VAL A 218 -10.09 25.12 6.33
N CYS A 219 -9.87 24.45 5.20
CA CYS A 219 -10.94 23.98 4.33
C CYS A 219 -11.83 22.99 5.07
N CYS A 220 -13.10 23.34 5.26
CA CYS A 220 -14.05 22.49 5.97
C CYS A 220 -14.35 21.16 5.24
N CYS A 221 -14.02 21.06 3.94
CA CYS A 221 -14.21 19.87 3.13
C CYS A 221 -13.03 18.89 3.21
N CYS A 222 -11.81 19.36 2.91
CA CYS A 222 -10.63 18.50 2.84
C CYS A 222 -9.71 18.63 4.05
N LEU A 223 -10.13 19.38 5.08
CA LEU A 223 -9.41 19.55 6.34
C LEU A 223 -8.02 20.20 6.20
N GLY A 224 -7.79 20.89 5.08
CA GLY A 224 -6.48 21.43 4.71
C GLY A 224 -5.71 20.61 3.68
N ILE A 225 -6.07 19.33 3.46
CA ILE A 225 -5.26 18.40 2.65
C ILE A 225 -4.99 18.95 1.25
N LEU A 226 -6.04 19.32 0.51
CA LEU A 226 -5.90 19.93 -0.83
C LEU A 226 -5.53 21.41 -0.79
N GLN A 227 -5.54 22.10 0.35
CA GLN A 227 -4.97 23.44 0.43
C GLN A 227 -3.45 23.36 0.38
N ASP A 228 -2.88 22.46 1.18
CA ASP A 228 -1.44 22.38 1.43
C ASP A 228 -0.71 21.38 0.52
N THR A 229 -1.40 20.62 -0.35
CA THR A 229 -0.77 19.54 -1.16
C THR A 229 0.39 20.02 -2.04
N ASN A 230 0.36 21.26 -2.51
CA ASN A 230 1.44 21.85 -3.33
C ASN A 230 2.40 22.72 -2.51
N ASN A 231 2.25 22.75 -1.18
CA ASN A 231 3.20 23.42 -0.31
C ASN A 231 4.47 22.57 -0.22
N LYS A 232 5.56 23.11 -0.77
CA LYS A 232 6.84 22.41 -0.86
C LYS A 232 7.39 22.04 0.52
N GLU A 233 7.39 23.00 1.44
CA GLU A 233 7.97 22.86 2.78
C GLU A 233 7.19 21.87 3.64
N LEU A 234 5.85 21.94 3.58
CA LEU A 234 4.98 21.10 4.40
C LEU A 234 4.94 19.64 3.93
N PHE A 235 5.19 19.38 2.66
CA PHE A 235 4.88 18.08 2.07
C PHE A 235 6.01 17.48 1.24
N LEU A 236 6.50 18.23 0.26
CA LEU A 236 7.42 17.67 -0.73
C LEU A 236 8.81 17.44 -0.14
N ASP A 237 9.30 18.39 0.65
CA ASP A 237 10.62 18.31 1.26
C ASP A 237 10.67 17.20 2.32
N ASP A 238 9.67 17.12 3.21
CA ASP A 238 9.53 16.02 4.18
C ASP A 238 9.43 14.67 3.47
N PHE A 239 8.62 14.58 2.41
CA PHE A 239 8.48 13.35 1.63
C PHE A 239 9.81 12.89 1.02
N ILE A 240 10.55 13.81 0.41
CA ILE A 240 11.83 13.52 -0.24
C ILE A 240 12.89 13.14 0.79
N VAL A 241 12.96 13.88 1.91
CA VAL A 241 13.91 13.60 2.99
C VAL A 241 13.64 12.20 3.55
N LYS A 242 12.40 11.91 3.95
CA LYS A 242 12.03 10.60 4.51
C LYS A 242 12.22 9.47 3.50
N MET A 243 11.91 9.69 2.22
CA MET A 243 12.14 8.67 1.18
C MET A 243 13.63 8.38 1.00
N LYS A 244 14.48 9.42 0.93
CA LYS A 244 15.93 9.25 0.78
C LYS A 244 16.56 8.57 2.00
N SER A 245 16.09 8.89 3.21
CA SER A 245 16.59 8.28 4.44
C SER A 245 16.00 6.90 4.73
N SER A 246 15.02 6.44 3.94
CA SER A 246 14.32 5.17 4.18
C SER A 246 15.18 3.94 3.97
N GLY A 247 16.26 4.05 3.18
CA GLY A 247 17.21 2.95 2.94
C GLY A 247 16.69 1.83 2.02
N TYR A 248 15.51 1.99 1.41
CA TYR A 248 14.97 1.01 0.47
C TYR A 248 15.62 1.10 -0.91
N GLU A 249 15.87 -0.06 -1.50
CA GLU A 249 16.10 -0.21 -2.93
C GLU A 249 14.77 -0.35 -3.67
N PHE A 250 14.58 0.43 -4.74
CA PHE A 250 13.40 0.38 -5.61
C PHE A 250 13.68 1.02 -6.98
N GLN A 251 12.83 0.74 -7.97
CA GLN A 251 12.93 1.35 -9.32
C GLN A 251 11.85 2.41 -9.56
N ASN A 252 10.65 2.17 -9.03
CA ASN A 252 9.48 3.02 -9.17
C ASN A 252 8.81 3.13 -7.81
N TYR A 253 7.85 4.04 -7.65
CA TYR A 253 7.09 4.14 -6.40
C TYR A 253 5.59 4.25 -6.68
N SER A 254 4.80 3.84 -5.70
CA SER A 254 3.37 4.07 -5.63
C SER A 254 3.02 4.88 -4.37
N LEU A 255 1.86 5.51 -4.36
CA LEU A 255 1.34 6.23 -3.20
C LEU A 255 0.00 5.64 -2.79
N ALA A 256 -0.11 5.28 -1.51
CA ALA A 256 -1.38 4.96 -0.88
C ALA A 256 -1.74 6.08 0.10
N LEU A 257 -2.97 6.60 -0.03
CA LEU A 257 -3.47 7.73 0.74
C LEU A 257 -4.62 7.25 1.62
N SER A 258 -4.55 7.51 2.92
CA SER A 258 -5.66 7.33 3.86
C SER A 258 -6.15 8.71 4.28
N ILE A 259 -7.42 9.02 4.02
CA ILE A 259 -8.04 10.33 4.32
C ILE A 259 -8.91 10.18 5.58
N PRO A 260 -9.01 11.19 6.46
CA PRO A 260 -9.88 11.14 7.63
C PRO A 260 -11.33 10.86 7.22
N MET A 261 -12.02 10.01 7.99
CA MET A 261 -13.42 9.65 7.74
C MET A 261 -14.34 10.89 7.74
N SER A 262 -14.01 11.86 8.58
CA SER A 262 -14.70 13.16 8.65
C SER A 262 -14.71 13.89 7.32
N ALA A 263 -13.70 13.75 6.47
CA ALA A 263 -13.68 14.40 5.15
C ALA A 263 -14.79 13.86 4.22
N ILE A 264 -15.08 12.55 4.29
CA ILE A 264 -16.16 11.92 3.52
C ILE A 264 -17.53 12.43 4.00
N ILE A 265 -17.69 12.56 5.32
CA ILE A 265 -18.90 13.05 5.97
C ILE A 265 -19.14 14.53 5.63
N ARG A 266 -18.09 15.36 5.74
CA ARG A 266 -18.14 16.79 5.43
C ARG A 266 -18.41 17.05 3.97
N GLU A 267 -17.85 16.25 3.07
CA GLU A 267 -18.20 16.30 1.65
C GLU A 267 -19.68 16.01 1.40
N GLN A 268 -20.26 15.03 2.11
CA GLN A 268 -21.69 14.75 2.03
C GLN A 268 -22.54 15.90 2.61
N SER A 269 -22.11 16.49 3.72
CA SER A 269 -22.75 17.67 4.33
C SER A 269 -22.79 18.85 3.35
N ILE A 270 -21.66 19.16 2.70
CA ILE A 270 -21.60 20.23 1.68
C ILE A 270 -22.52 19.90 0.50
N TRP A 271 -22.58 18.64 0.07
CA TRP A 271 -23.49 18.24 -1.00
C TRP A 271 -24.95 18.51 -0.64
N TYR A 272 -25.37 18.20 0.60
CA TYR A 272 -26.73 18.51 1.07
C TYR A 272 -26.99 20.02 1.18
N TYR A 273 -26.01 20.78 1.65
CA TYR A 273 -26.08 22.25 1.68
C TYR A 273 -26.27 22.85 0.27
N LEU A 274 -25.56 22.32 -0.74
CA LEU A 274 -25.72 22.76 -2.13
C LEU A 274 -27.09 22.40 -2.72
N ILE A 275 -27.70 21.28 -2.31
CA ILE A 275 -29.09 20.95 -2.68
C ILE A 275 -30.06 21.98 -2.10
N ASP A 276 -29.85 22.39 -0.84
CA ASP A 276 -30.70 23.39 -0.19
C ASP A 276 -30.56 24.77 -0.86
N CYS A 277 -29.35 25.14 -1.26
CA CYS A 277 -29.10 26.39 -1.97
C CYS A 277 -29.64 26.37 -3.41
N PHE A 278 -29.43 25.26 -4.14
CA PHE A 278 -29.64 25.18 -5.59
C PHE A 278 -30.26 23.83 -6.00
N PRO A 279 -31.55 23.59 -5.69
CA PRO A 279 -32.23 22.31 -5.96
C PRO A 279 -32.36 21.98 -7.46
N ASN A 280 -32.28 22.98 -8.35
CA ASN A 280 -32.32 22.78 -9.79
C ASN A 280 -30.97 22.33 -10.38
N VAL A 281 -29.88 22.48 -9.62
CA VAL A 281 -28.51 22.16 -10.04
C VAL A 281 -28.01 20.90 -9.36
N TYR A 282 -28.32 20.74 -8.07
CA TYR A 282 -27.91 19.60 -7.25
C TYR A 282 -29.11 18.77 -6.84
N ASN A 283 -28.93 17.45 -6.77
CA ASN A 283 -29.97 16.51 -6.33
C ASN A 283 -29.42 15.50 -5.31
N GLU A 284 -30.30 14.75 -4.67
CA GLU A 284 -29.93 13.80 -3.60
C GLU A 284 -28.98 12.69 -4.06
N LYS A 285 -29.00 12.34 -5.35
CA LYS A 285 -28.01 11.42 -5.92
C LYS A 285 -26.73 12.20 -6.20
N LYS A 286 -25.79 12.11 -5.25
CA LYS A 286 -24.44 12.66 -5.43
C LYS A 286 -23.84 12.17 -6.75
N SER A 287 -23.36 13.10 -7.56
CA SER A 287 -22.71 12.76 -8.83
C SER A 287 -21.49 11.90 -8.53
N LYS A 288 -21.40 10.73 -9.17
CA LYS A 288 -20.20 9.86 -9.13
C LYS A 288 -18.99 10.52 -9.78
N GLU A 289 -19.17 11.71 -10.36
CA GLU A 289 -18.16 12.38 -11.16
C GLU A 289 -17.26 13.32 -10.36
N ILE A 290 -17.63 13.67 -9.12
CA ILE A 290 -16.79 14.52 -8.25
C ILE A 290 -15.44 13.83 -8.03
N VAL A 291 -14.36 14.57 -8.28
CA VAL A 291 -13.00 14.08 -8.04
C VAL A 291 -12.82 13.81 -6.55
N GLU A 292 -12.37 12.61 -6.16
CA GLU A 292 -12.11 12.28 -4.75
C GLU A 292 -10.88 13.04 -4.22
N ILE A 293 -10.84 13.36 -2.91
CA ILE A 293 -9.70 14.06 -2.29
C ILE A 293 -8.37 13.36 -2.61
N LYS A 294 -8.32 12.03 -2.44
CA LYS A 294 -7.13 11.23 -2.71
C LYS A 294 -6.66 11.32 -4.18
N GLU A 295 -7.59 11.43 -5.13
CA GLU A 295 -7.23 11.58 -6.54
C GLU A 295 -6.69 12.98 -6.81
N GLY A 296 -7.32 14.01 -6.25
CA GLY A 296 -6.79 15.38 -6.28
C GLY A 296 -5.39 15.49 -5.69
N VAL A 297 -5.11 14.77 -4.60
CA VAL A 297 -3.77 14.72 -4.00
C VAL A 297 -2.76 14.06 -4.95
N LYS A 298 -3.09 12.91 -5.56
CA LYS A 298 -2.21 12.24 -6.54
C LYS A 298 -1.94 13.09 -7.79
N TRP A 299 -2.95 13.81 -8.27
CA TRP A 299 -2.88 14.71 -9.42
C TRP A 299 -1.86 15.84 -9.24
N VAL A 300 -1.74 16.32 -8.00
CA VAL A 300 -0.74 17.32 -7.64
C VAL A 300 0.62 16.66 -7.41
N LEU A 301 0.70 15.65 -6.54
CA LEU A 301 1.98 15.13 -6.06
C LEU A 301 2.72 14.24 -7.05
N GLY A 302 2.02 13.36 -7.76
CA GLY A 302 2.65 12.36 -8.63
C GLY A 302 3.62 13.01 -9.64
N PRO A 303 3.17 14.02 -10.41
CA PRO A 303 4.03 14.75 -11.35
C PRO A 303 5.12 15.60 -10.68
N ILE A 304 4.89 16.11 -9.47
CA ILE A 304 5.87 16.90 -8.72
C ILE A 304 7.03 16.01 -8.26
N ILE A 305 6.71 14.89 -7.60
CA ILE A 305 7.71 13.93 -7.09
C ILE A 305 8.48 13.30 -8.26
N SER A 306 7.81 12.94 -9.35
CA SER A 306 8.43 12.37 -10.55
C SER A 306 9.49 13.29 -11.16
N ARG A 307 9.22 14.60 -11.20
CA ARG A 307 10.17 15.61 -11.72
C ARG A 307 11.41 15.79 -10.84
N GLN A 308 11.29 15.61 -9.53
CA GLN A 308 12.38 15.89 -8.59
C GLN A 308 13.25 14.68 -8.24
N LEU A 309 12.68 13.47 -8.23
CA LEU A 309 13.39 12.27 -7.80
C LEU A 309 13.88 11.38 -8.96
N PHE A 310 13.55 11.72 -10.21
CA PHE A 310 13.78 10.90 -11.41
C PHE A 310 13.13 9.50 -11.40
N PHE A 311 12.50 9.08 -10.29
CA PHE A 311 11.70 7.87 -10.19
C PHE A 311 10.29 8.10 -10.74
N GLN A 312 9.79 7.13 -11.48
CA GLN A 312 8.45 7.22 -12.07
C GLN A 312 7.37 6.77 -11.06
N PHE A 313 6.27 7.52 -11.02
CA PHE A 313 5.06 7.09 -10.34
C PHE A 313 4.42 5.94 -11.11
N LYS A 314 4.34 4.77 -10.49
CA LYS A 314 3.71 3.57 -11.06
C LYS A 314 2.78 2.94 -10.01
N PRO A 315 1.46 2.94 -10.22
CA PRO A 315 0.51 2.35 -9.27
C PRO A 315 0.78 0.88 -8.92
N SER A 316 1.41 0.14 -9.83
CA SER A 316 1.81 -1.26 -9.66
C SER A 316 3.24 -1.43 -9.12
N SER A 317 3.86 -0.37 -8.59
CA SER A 317 5.18 -0.50 -7.95
C SER A 317 5.11 -1.31 -6.66
N ASP A 318 6.12 -2.14 -6.45
CA ASP A 318 6.34 -2.90 -5.22
C ASP A 318 6.82 -2.01 -4.06
N PHE A 319 7.32 -0.81 -4.34
CA PHE A 319 7.64 0.18 -3.31
C PHE A 319 6.50 1.19 -3.16
N ARG A 320 6.03 1.37 -1.92
CA ARG A 320 4.86 2.18 -1.60
C ARG A 320 5.13 3.17 -0.48
N GLY A 321 4.85 4.44 -0.75
CA GLY A 321 4.68 5.47 0.28
C GLY A 321 3.24 5.46 0.79
N ASN A 322 3.06 5.18 2.08
CA ASN A 322 1.78 5.24 2.76
C ASN A 322 1.67 6.58 3.48
N MET A 323 0.65 7.34 3.10
CA MET A 323 0.38 8.67 3.59
C MET A 323 -0.95 8.65 4.33
N GLN A 324 -0.88 8.68 5.64
CA GLN A 324 -2.05 8.64 6.50
C GLN A 324 -2.33 10.03 7.02
N PHE A 325 -3.42 10.63 6.53
CA PHE A 325 -3.91 11.90 7.03
C PHE A 325 -4.86 11.65 8.20
N ASN A 326 -4.66 12.37 9.30
CA ASN A 326 -5.48 12.33 10.50
C ASN A 326 -5.95 13.75 10.83
N HIS A 327 -7.09 13.89 11.53
CA HIS A 327 -7.59 15.20 11.94
C HIS A 327 -8.33 15.09 13.28
N GLU A 328 -7.64 15.52 14.34
CA GLU A 328 -8.04 15.31 15.74
C GLU A 328 -9.37 15.99 16.08
N GLU A 329 -9.54 17.26 15.67
CA GLU A 329 -10.76 18.05 15.94
C GLU A 329 -12.04 17.38 15.41
N THR A 330 -11.93 16.54 14.37
CA THR A 330 -13.08 15.91 13.71
C THR A 330 -13.09 14.39 13.82
N LYS A 331 -12.27 13.81 14.70
CA LYS A 331 -12.10 12.35 14.80
C LYS A 331 -13.42 11.63 15.12
N ASP A 332 -14.37 12.34 15.72
CA ASP A 332 -15.65 11.83 16.19
C ASP A 332 -16.84 12.18 15.28
N ASP A 333 -16.60 12.84 14.13
CA ASP A 333 -17.67 13.25 13.19
C ASP A 333 -18.53 12.07 12.70
N HIS A 334 -18.00 10.83 12.71
CA HIS A 334 -18.73 9.64 12.27
C HIS A 334 -19.67 9.05 13.33
N GLN A 335 -19.55 9.45 14.59
CA GLN A 335 -20.28 8.82 15.70
C GLN A 335 -21.80 8.87 15.48
N PHE A 336 -22.36 9.99 14.99
CA PHE A 336 -23.80 10.10 14.77
C PHE A 336 -24.32 9.10 13.72
N LEU A 337 -23.51 8.78 12.69
CA LEU A 337 -23.87 7.78 11.68
C LEU A 337 -23.93 6.37 12.28
N THR A 338 -23.01 6.05 13.18
CA THR A 338 -23.03 4.76 13.89
C THR A 338 -24.28 4.63 14.78
N THR A 339 -24.72 5.72 15.41
CA THR A 339 -25.96 5.78 16.19
C THR A 339 -27.20 5.57 15.32
N ILE A 340 -27.28 6.20 14.15
CA ILE A 340 -28.37 5.99 13.18
C ILE A 340 -28.46 4.52 12.76
N GLU A 341 -27.33 3.90 12.41
CA GLU A 341 -27.27 2.50 12.00
C GLU A 341 -27.64 1.54 13.15
N ALA A 342 -27.22 1.83 14.39
CA ALA A 342 -27.59 1.06 15.57
C ALA A 342 -29.11 1.12 15.83
N GLY A 343 -29.72 2.31 15.69
CA GLY A 343 -31.17 2.49 15.80
C GLY A 343 -31.96 1.67 14.78
N LYS A 344 -31.43 1.53 13.55
CA LYS A 344 -32.03 0.68 12.49
C LYS A 344 -31.92 -0.82 12.81
N ARG A 345 -30.90 -1.25 13.57
CA ARG A 345 -30.70 -2.65 13.97
C ARG A 345 -31.56 -3.09 15.15
N GLY A 346 -31.96 -2.16 16.03
CA GLY A 346 -32.79 -2.42 17.22
C GLY A 346 -34.15 -3.06 16.96
N ASN A 347 -34.64 -3.08 15.71
CA ASN A 347 -35.95 -3.64 15.35
C ASN A 347 -35.92 -5.05 14.73
N LYS A 348 -34.76 -5.71 14.64
CA LYS A 348 -34.67 -7.12 14.22
C LYS A 348 -34.20 -8.00 15.37
N ARG A 349 -35.14 -8.71 16.01
CA ARG A 349 -34.85 -9.88 16.87
C ARG A 349 -33.91 -10.83 16.11
N GLN A 350 -32.63 -10.86 16.47
CA GLN A 350 -31.70 -11.86 15.94
C GLN A 350 -32.08 -13.24 16.48
N LYS A 351 -32.49 -14.14 15.59
CA LYS A 351 -32.32 -15.58 15.84
C LYS A 351 -30.81 -15.82 15.91
N LEU A 352 -30.31 -16.22 17.08
CA LEU A 352 -28.93 -16.66 17.24
C LEU A 352 -28.67 -17.82 16.27
N SER A 353 -27.90 -17.55 15.22
CA SER A 353 -27.23 -18.59 14.41
C SER A 353 -25.79 -18.67 14.88
N THR A 354 -25.36 -19.87 15.25
CA THR A 354 -24.02 -20.25 15.72
C THR A 354 -22.94 -20.22 14.63
N LYS A 355 -22.99 -19.24 13.72
CA LYS A 355 -21.87 -18.91 12.84
C LYS A 355 -21.26 -17.61 13.34
N ARG A 356 -19.96 -17.63 13.65
CA ARG A 356 -19.15 -16.47 14.03
C ARG A 356 -19.43 -15.29 13.09
N ILE A 357 -20.32 -14.40 13.52
CA ILE A 357 -20.52 -13.10 12.89
C ILE A 357 -19.29 -12.28 13.30
N LYS A 358 -18.43 -11.95 12.33
CA LYS A 358 -17.44 -10.88 12.51
C LYS A 358 -18.23 -9.64 12.92
N ILE A 359 -18.04 -9.20 14.17
CA ILE A 359 -18.48 -7.88 14.60
C ILE A 359 -17.77 -6.89 13.67
N PRO A 360 -18.48 -6.12 12.82
CA PRO A 360 -17.83 -5.09 12.03
C PRO A 360 -17.32 -4.06 13.03
N THR A 361 -16.01 -3.87 13.07
CA THR A 361 -15.40 -2.72 13.74
C THR A 361 -16.04 -1.47 13.15
N SER A 362 -16.82 -0.76 13.95
CA SER A 362 -17.66 0.39 13.55
C SER A 362 -16.88 1.61 13.05
N ASP A 363 -15.54 1.55 13.07
CA ASP A 363 -14.64 2.68 12.82
C ASP A 363 -13.76 2.50 11.58
N SER A 364 -14.25 1.81 10.54
CA SER A 364 -13.55 1.77 9.24
C SER A 364 -14.18 2.74 8.23
N SER A 365 -13.35 3.40 7.43
CA SER A 365 -13.79 4.35 6.40
C SER A 365 -14.77 3.73 5.40
N THR A 366 -14.57 2.46 5.03
CA THR A 366 -15.50 1.70 4.19
C THR A 366 -16.85 1.50 4.85
N SER A 367 -16.88 1.12 6.14
CA SER A 367 -18.13 0.94 6.89
C SER A 367 -18.90 2.25 6.99
N ILE A 368 -18.21 3.36 7.26
CA ILE A 368 -18.83 4.68 7.34
C ILE A 368 -19.39 5.09 5.98
N ALA A 369 -18.63 4.92 4.89
CA ALA A 369 -19.11 5.19 3.53
C ALA A 369 -20.37 4.37 3.16
N GLU A 370 -20.45 3.11 3.58
CA GLU A 370 -21.65 2.27 3.40
C GLU A 370 -22.86 2.78 4.20
N ILE A 371 -22.65 3.22 5.45
CA ILE A 371 -23.72 3.80 6.28
C ILE A 371 -24.21 5.11 5.68
N LEU A 372 -23.30 5.99 5.24
CA LEU A 372 -23.62 7.23 4.52
C LEU A 372 -24.49 6.95 3.30
N GLY A 373 -24.15 5.94 2.50
CA GLY A 373 -24.94 5.56 1.31
C GLY A 373 -26.37 5.10 1.60
N LYS A 374 -26.67 4.70 2.85
CA LYS A 374 -28.02 4.28 3.30
C LYS A 374 -28.72 5.35 4.15
N THR A 375 -28.03 6.44 4.48
CA THR A 375 -28.56 7.51 5.32
C THR A 375 -29.29 8.51 4.45
N THR A 376 -30.54 8.79 4.76
CA THR A 376 -31.33 9.79 4.02
C THR A 376 -30.88 11.20 4.37
N LYS A 377 -31.12 12.18 3.48
CA LYS A 377 -30.83 13.60 3.76
C LYS A 377 -31.49 14.06 5.06
N LYS A 378 -32.74 13.68 5.30
CA LYS A 378 -33.47 14.02 6.53
C LYS A 378 -32.79 13.45 7.79
N GLU A 379 -32.39 12.18 7.77
CA GLU A 379 -31.67 11.56 8.89
C GLU A 379 -30.33 12.25 9.15
N PHE A 380 -29.60 12.60 8.07
CA PHE A 380 -28.33 13.31 8.18
C PHE A 380 -28.52 14.71 8.77
N CYS A 381 -29.45 15.52 8.26
CA CYS A 381 -29.68 16.88 8.75
C CYS A 381 -30.22 16.93 10.19
N LEU A 382 -30.89 15.87 10.66
CA LEU A 382 -31.38 15.79 12.05
C LEU A 382 -30.26 15.52 13.07
N ASN A 383 -29.18 14.87 12.66
CA ASN A 383 -28.14 14.36 13.57
C ASN A 383 -26.75 14.94 13.31
N GLY A 384 -26.49 15.44 12.10
CA GLY A 384 -25.23 16.05 11.67
C GLY A 384 -25.40 17.52 11.30
N SER A 385 -24.29 18.21 11.04
CA SER A 385 -24.29 19.63 10.69
C SER A 385 -24.29 19.83 9.17
N VAL A 386 -25.18 20.70 8.67
CA VAL A 386 -25.28 21.12 7.27
C VAL A 386 -25.50 22.64 7.23
N PRO A 387 -24.59 23.46 6.69
CA PRO A 387 -23.24 23.11 6.19
C PRO A 387 -22.31 22.58 7.30
N PRO A 388 -21.15 21.99 6.96
CA PRO A 388 -20.22 21.52 7.98
C PRO A 388 -19.67 22.69 8.80
N THR A 389 -19.31 22.42 10.05
CA THR A 389 -18.73 23.43 10.95
C THR A 389 -17.36 23.91 10.44
N PRO A 390 -17.06 25.22 10.54
CA PRO A 390 -15.72 25.75 10.29
C PRO A 390 -14.68 25.11 11.23
N LEU A 391 -13.46 24.97 10.74
CA LEU A 391 -12.36 24.29 11.45
C LEU A 391 -11.36 25.29 12.02
N GLN A 392 -10.76 24.93 13.15
CA GLN A 392 -9.70 25.70 13.80
C GLN A 392 -8.31 25.10 13.56
N THR A 393 -8.23 23.78 13.51
CA THR A 393 -6.97 23.03 13.37
C THR A 393 -6.82 22.47 11.96
N LYS A 394 -5.55 22.22 11.57
CA LYS A 394 -5.20 21.52 10.34
C LYS A 394 -5.03 20.03 10.60
N TYR A 395 -5.05 19.26 9.52
CA TYR A 395 -4.70 17.84 9.53
C TYR A 395 -3.24 17.61 9.99
N SER A 396 -2.99 16.44 10.58
CA SER A 396 -1.65 15.86 10.67
C SER A 396 -1.50 14.76 9.64
N TYR A 397 -0.27 14.45 9.22
CA TYR A 397 -0.04 13.28 8.36
C TYR A 397 1.19 12.49 8.78
N ASP A 398 1.05 11.18 8.68
CA ASP A 398 2.13 10.22 8.85
C ASP A 398 2.57 9.68 7.49
N LEU A 399 3.87 9.66 7.26
CA LEU A 399 4.48 9.10 6.06
C LEU A 399 5.36 7.92 6.45
N SER A 400 5.02 6.76 5.91
CA SER A 400 5.82 5.55 6.03
C SER A 400 6.06 4.92 4.67
N PHE A 401 7.16 4.18 4.54
CA PHE A 401 7.49 3.45 3.33
C PHE A 401 7.43 1.96 3.61
N ARG A 402 7.02 1.20 2.60
CA ARG A 402 7.00 -0.26 2.67
C ARG A 402 7.32 -0.83 1.30
N HIS A 403 8.06 -1.93 1.29
CA HIS A 403 8.24 -2.74 0.10
C HIS A 403 7.34 -3.99 0.15
N GLU A 404 6.70 -4.33 -0.97
CA GLU A 404 5.96 -5.58 -1.12
C GLU A 404 6.90 -6.77 -0.93
N PRO A 405 6.42 -7.91 -0.42
CA PRO A 405 7.29 -9.06 -0.19
C PRO A 405 7.97 -9.54 -1.47
N VAL A 406 9.24 -9.92 -1.35
CA VAL A 406 9.98 -10.65 -2.39
C VAL A 406 10.08 -12.12 -2.01
N PHE A 407 10.18 -13.00 -3.00
CA PHE A 407 10.11 -14.45 -2.76
C PHE A 407 11.38 -15.11 -3.27
N LEU A 408 12.14 -15.73 -2.38
CA LEU A 408 13.34 -16.48 -2.71
C LEU A 408 13.03 -17.98 -2.66
N ALA A 409 13.19 -18.69 -3.77
CA ALA A 409 12.94 -20.13 -3.84
C ALA A 409 14.21 -20.92 -4.09
N GLY A 410 14.23 -22.18 -3.66
CA GLY A 410 15.32 -23.11 -3.90
C GLY A 410 14.90 -24.55 -3.61
N LYS A 411 15.89 -25.43 -3.52
CA LYS A 411 15.73 -26.81 -3.06
C LYS A 411 16.69 -27.08 -1.92
N TYR A 412 16.28 -27.92 -0.97
CA TYR A 412 17.17 -28.39 0.09
C TYR A 412 17.27 -29.91 0.11
N ASN A 413 18.48 -30.41 0.33
CA ASN A 413 18.74 -31.77 0.77
C ASN A 413 18.95 -31.78 2.28
N LYS A 414 18.56 -32.88 2.93
CA LYS A 414 18.77 -33.13 4.36
C LYS A 414 19.45 -34.49 4.49
N TYR A 415 20.65 -34.52 5.06
CA TYR A 415 21.50 -35.71 5.11
C TYR A 415 21.50 -36.44 6.45
N VAL A 416 20.94 -35.82 7.49
CA VAL A 416 20.89 -36.34 8.86
C VAL A 416 19.48 -36.79 9.26
N ARG A 417 19.35 -37.49 10.39
CA ARG A 417 18.10 -38.09 10.91
C ARG A 417 17.69 -37.50 12.28
N ASP A 418 18.28 -36.39 12.67
CA ASP A 418 18.12 -35.74 13.98
C ASP A 418 17.87 -34.23 13.80
N LEU A 419 17.22 -33.84 12.69
CA LEU A 419 16.99 -32.44 12.34
C LEU A 419 15.54 -32.23 11.87
N SER A 420 14.76 -31.44 12.61
CA SER A 420 13.41 -31.06 12.19
C SER A 420 13.44 -30.12 10.98
N GLN A 421 12.35 -30.08 10.21
CA GLN A 421 12.24 -29.19 9.05
C GLN A 421 12.01 -27.72 9.47
N THR A 422 11.23 -27.50 10.53
CA THR A 422 10.91 -26.19 11.09
C THR A 422 11.21 -26.20 12.59
N PRO A 423 11.44 -25.04 13.22
CA PRO A 423 11.82 -24.97 14.63
C PRO A 423 10.90 -25.79 15.52
N TRP A 424 11.51 -26.50 16.46
CA TRP A 424 10.81 -27.26 17.49
C TRP A 424 11.51 -27.01 18.82
N GLU A 425 10.76 -26.84 19.90
CA GLU A 425 11.26 -26.42 21.21
C GLU A 425 12.35 -27.34 21.80
N TYR A 426 12.45 -28.57 21.32
CA TYR A 426 13.40 -29.58 21.82
C TYR A 426 14.63 -29.77 20.92
N ASP A 427 14.67 -29.12 19.75
CA ASP A 427 15.79 -29.22 18.81
C ASP A 427 16.63 -27.94 18.86
N ASP A 428 17.96 -28.07 18.85
CA ASP A 428 18.89 -26.93 18.81
C ASP A 428 18.77 -26.10 17.51
N SER A 429 18.26 -26.71 16.44
CA SER A 429 18.15 -26.09 15.12
C SER A 429 17.19 -26.88 14.23
N SER A 430 16.69 -26.24 13.17
CA SER A 430 15.94 -26.89 12.09
C SER A 430 16.54 -26.61 10.72
N VAL A 431 16.05 -27.32 9.68
CA VAL A 431 16.37 -27.00 8.27
C VAL A 431 16.07 -25.54 7.96
N GLN A 432 14.92 -25.04 8.41
CA GLN A 432 14.54 -23.64 8.25
C GLN A 432 15.58 -22.71 8.87
N ASP A 433 16.01 -22.95 10.12
CA ASP A 433 16.95 -22.06 10.81
C ASP A 433 18.28 -21.95 10.08
N ILE A 434 18.80 -23.10 9.60
CA ILE A 434 20.06 -23.14 8.85
C ILE A 434 19.95 -22.38 7.54
N ILE A 435 18.87 -22.59 6.77
CA ILE A 435 18.69 -21.92 5.46
C ILE A 435 18.46 -20.42 5.65
N CYS A 436 17.66 -20.05 6.65
CA CYS A 436 17.17 -18.69 6.84
C CYS A 436 18.11 -17.78 7.63
N LYS A 437 19.16 -18.33 8.27
CA LYS A 437 20.04 -17.64 9.22
C LYS A 437 20.44 -16.23 8.76
N ASP A 438 21.03 -16.13 7.57
CA ASP A 438 21.58 -14.86 7.06
C ASP A 438 20.63 -14.14 6.08
N ILE A 439 19.53 -14.79 5.68
CA ILE A 439 18.65 -14.27 4.61
C ILE A 439 17.95 -12.99 5.06
N LYS A 440 17.49 -12.92 6.31
CA LYS A 440 16.85 -11.73 6.86
C LYS A 440 17.78 -10.52 6.78
N ASP A 441 19.05 -10.68 7.16
CA ASP A 441 20.03 -9.59 7.19
C ASP A 441 20.50 -9.20 5.79
N ILE A 442 20.72 -10.18 4.90
CA ILE A 442 21.12 -9.95 3.51
C ILE A 442 20.09 -9.09 2.76
N PHE A 443 18.80 -9.40 2.93
CA PHE A 443 17.71 -8.62 2.32
C PHE A 443 17.33 -7.39 3.14
N LYS A 444 17.92 -7.22 4.33
CA LYS A 444 17.54 -6.20 5.33
C LYS A 444 16.02 -6.19 5.54
N ALA A 445 15.47 -7.37 5.80
CA ALA A 445 14.05 -7.60 5.88
C ALA A 445 13.54 -7.49 7.32
N GLU A 446 12.27 -7.11 7.46
CA GLU A 446 11.60 -7.03 8.75
C GLU A 446 11.37 -8.42 9.34
N THR A 447 10.90 -9.35 8.50
CA THR A 447 10.66 -10.74 8.86
C THR A 447 10.68 -11.63 7.61
N ILE A 448 10.72 -12.94 7.82
CA ILE A 448 10.73 -13.95 6.77
C ILE A 448 9.77 -15.09 7.11
N VAL A 449 9.18 -15.69 6.08
CA VAL A 449 8.28 -16.85 6.22
C VAL A 449 8.75 -17.96 5.29
N PHE A 450 9.16 -19.08 5.88
CA PHE A 450 9.64 -20.26 5.15
C PHE A 450 8.47 -21.19 4.81
N THR A 451 8.40 -21.68 3.58
CA THR A 451 7.35 -22.60 3.12
C THR A 451 7.93 -23.65 2.17
N THR A 452 7.52 -24.90 2.34
CA THR A 452 8.07 -26.05 1.59
C THR A 452 7.00 -26.82 0.84
N SER A 453 7.39 -27.54 -0.20
CA SER A 453 6.54 -28.50 -0.92
C SER A 453 6.40 -29.79 -0.08
N GLY A 454 5.62 -29.72 1.00
CA GLY A 454 5.45 -30.81 1.97
C GLY A 454 6.57 -30.89 3.01
N ARG A 455 6.59 -31.98 3.78
CA ARG A 455 7.49 -32.19 4.92
C ARG A 455 7.90 -33.65 5.07
N GLU A 456 9.08 -33.87 5.63
CA GLU A 456 9.56 -35.15 6.14
C GLU A 456 9.66 -35.15 7.67
N ASP A 457 9.61 -36.35 8.26
CA ASP A 457 9.82 -36.53 9.71
C ASP A 457 11.28 -36.23 10.10
N ILE A 458 11.55 -36.05 11.39
CA ILE A 458 12.89 -35.73 11.92
C ILE A 458 13.94 -36.80 11.56
N ASP A 459 13.53 -38.06 11.56
CA ASP A 459 14.35 -39.25 11.28
C ASP A 459 14.49 -39.58 9.78
N VAL A 460 13.91 -38.75 8.91
CA VAL A 460 13.90 -38.97 7.45
C VAL A 460 14.86 -38.02 6.75
N ARG A 461 15.67 -38.57 5.82
CA ARG A 461 16.55 -37.78 4.94
C ARG A 461 15.80 -37.33 3.69
N MET A 462 16.28 -36.24 3.09
CA MET A 462 15.82 -35.70 1.81
C MET A 462 16.99 -35.66 0.83
N LEU A 463 17.05 -36.63 -0.08
CA LEU A 463 18.15 -36.89 -1.01
C LEU A 463 17.81 -36.44 -2.45
N GLY A 464 18.51 -36.97 -3.46
CA GLY A 464 18.30 -36.59 -4.87
C GLY A 464 18.43 -35.09 -5.11
N GLU A 465 17.53 -34.52 -5.91
CA GLU A 465 17.50 -33.09 -6.25
C GLU A 465 17.06 -32.16 -5.10
N GLY A 466 16.62 -32.72 -3.97
CA GLY A 466 16.15 -31.96 -2.82
C GLY A 466 14.67 -31.59 -2.89
N ARG A 467 14.13 -31.13 -1.75
CA ARG A 467 12.75 -30.66 -1.61
C ARG A 467 12.67 -29.17 -1.98
N PRO A 468 11.73 -28.78 -2.87
CA PRO A 468 11.48 -27.37 -3.17
C PRO A 468 10.93 -26.58 -1.98
N PHE A 469 11.39 -25.35 -1.84
CA PHE A 469 10.94 -24.39 -0.84
C PHE A 469 10.93 -22.96 -1.39
N TYR A 470 10.21 -22.07 -0.71
CA TYR A 470 10.36 -20.63 -0.87
C TYR A 470 10.37 -19.93 0.49
N ILE A 471 10.97 -18.74 0.51
CA ILE A 471 11.03 -17.81 1.63
C ILE A 471 10.35 -16.54 1.15
N GLU A 472 9.26 -16.18 1.81
CA GLU A 472 8.63 -14.87 1.66
C GLU A 472 9.38 -13.89 2.56
N ILE A 473 10.03 -12.91 1.95
CA ILE A 473 10.87 -11.91 2.59
C ILE A 473 10.05 -10.63 2.69
N ILE A 474 9.63 -10.30 3.91
CA ILE A 474 8.67 -9.25 4.17
C ILE A 474 9.39 -7.92 4.40
N ASN A 475 8.95 -6.90 3.66
CA ASN A 475 9.45 -5.54 3.75
C ASN A 475 11.00 -5.45 3.59
N PRO A 476 11.57 -5.99 2.50
CA PRO A 476 13.02 -5.94 2.25
C PRO A 476 13.48 -4.53 1.93
N HIS A 477 14.67 -4.15 2.42
CA HIS A 477 15.32 -2.89 2.02
C HIS A 477 16.37 -3.11 0.92
N LYS A 478 16.80 -4.36 0.70
CA LYS A 478 17.69 -4.75 -0.39
C LYS A 478 17.02 -5.78 -1.28
N ILE A 479 16.93 -5.49 -2.58
CA ILE A 479 16.19 -6.32 -3.56
C ILE A 479 16.96 -6.55 -4.86
N PHE A 480 18.02 -5.78 -5.14
CA PHE A 480 18.81 -5.97 -6.35
C PHE A 480 19.94 -6.96 -6.10
N PHE A 481 19.75 -8.17 -6.64
CA PHE A 481 20.72 -9.26 -6.57
C PHE A 481 21.04 -9.77 -7.97
N LYS A 482 22.31 -10.12 -8.19
CA LYS A 482 22.80 -10.79 -9.39
C LYS A 482 22.85 -12.30 -9.15
N ASN A 483 22.96 -13.07 -10.24
CA ASN A 483 23.09 -14.53 -10.16
C ASN A 483 24.23 -14.99 -9.22
N GLN A 484 25.37 -14.29 -9.25
CA GLN A 484 26.53 -14.56 -8.39
C GLN A 484 26.23 -14.36 -6.90
N ASP A 485 25.29 -13.49 -6.54
CA ASP A 485 24.94 -13.25 -5.13
C ASP A 485 24.17 -14.46 -4.57
N TYR A 486 23.31 -15.08 -5.37
CA TYR A 486 22.63 -16.32 -4.98
C TYR A 486 23.62 -17.49 -4.87
N GLU A 487 24.58 -17.60 -5.79
CA GLU A 487 25.63 -18.63 -5.73
C GLU A 487 26.48 -18.50 -4.45
N LYS A 488 26.87 -17.28 -4.09
CA LYS A 488 27.59 -17.01 -2.84
C LYS A 488 26.75 -17.37 -1.61
N LEU A 489 25.46 -17.04 -1.62
CA LEU A 489 24.55 -17.38 -0.53
C LEU A 489 24.41 -18.91 -0.40
N GLU A 490 24.28 -19.62 -1.51
CA GLU A 490 24.27 -21.09 -1.52
C GLU A 490 25.55 -21.67 -0.92
N SER A 491 26.71 -21.20 -1.38
CA SER A 491 28.01 -21.62 -0.84
C SER A 491 28.11 -21.33 0.64
N SER A 492 27.75 -20.14 1.10
CA SER A 492 27.78 -19.75 2.52
C SER A 492 26.95 -20.71 3.39
N ILE A 493 25.71 -21.00 2.97
CA ILE A 493 24.85 -21.95 3.68
C ILE A 493 25.45 -23.36 3.66
N ASN A 494 25.92 -23.82 2.50
CA ASN A 494 26.46 -25.17 2.29
C ASN A 494 27.80 -25.41 3.00
N ASP A 495 28.59 -24.35 3.21
CA ASP A 495 29.87 -24.42 3.92
C ASP A 495 29.67 -24.34 5.43
N SER A 496 28.59 -23.70 5.90
CA SER A 496 28.24 -23.58 7.32
C SER A 496 27.88 -24.90 8.00
N THR A 497 27.47 -25.93 7.23
CA THR A 497 27.03 -27.21 7.78
C THR A 497 27.19 -28.36 6.80
N LYS A 498 27.28 -29.58 7.33
CA LYS A 498 27.15 -30.82 6.53
C LYS A 498 25.78 -31.48 6.67
N LYS A 499 24.87 -30.92 7.49
CA LYS A 499 23.53 -31.49 7.75
C LYS A 499 22.57 -31.34 6.58
N ILE A 500 22.69 -30.24 5.83
CA ILE A 500 21.85 -29.93 4.67
C ILE A 500 22.70 -29.42 3.50
N LYS A 501 22.10 -29.36 2.31
CA LYS A 501 22.62 -28.61 1.17
C LYS A 501 21.47 -27.86 0.49
N VAL A 502 21.69 -26.59 0.18
CA VAL A 502 20.79 -25.75 -0.59
C VAL A 502 21.29 -25.64 -2.03
N SER A 503 20.35 -25.61 -2.98
CA SER A 503 20.63 -25.42 -4.39
C SER A 503 19.51 -24.66 -5.10
N ASN A 504 19.86 -24.09 -6.25
CA ASN A 504 18.96 -23.39 -7.16
C ASN A 504 18.19 -22.20 -6.54
N LEU A 505 18.80 -21.48 -5.58
CA LEU A 505 18.30 -20.23 -5.02
C LEU A 505 18.03 -19.18 -6.11
N GLN A 506 16.83 -18.63 -6.17
CA GLN A 506 16.49 -17.59 -7.13
C GLN A 506 15.22 -16.86 -6.68
N LEU A 507 15.06 -15.61 -7.14
CA LEU A 507 13.79 -14.91 -6.94
C LEU A 507 12.71 -15.53 -7.82
N ILE A 508 11.51 -15.64 -7.25
CA ILE A 508 10.28 -16.04 -7.92
C ILE A 508 9.21 -14.96 -7.72
N THR A 509 8.16 -15.02 -8.53
CA THR A 509 7.00 -14.16 -8.38
C THR A 509 6.05 -14.69 -7.32
N LYS A 510 5.21 -13.79 -6.76
CA LYS A 510 4.12 -14.18 -5.83
C LYS A 510 3.20 -15.25 -6.42
N LYS A 511 2.95 -15.22 -7.73
CA LYS A 511 2.10 -16.19 -8.42
C LYS A 511 2.72 -17.60 -8.39
N GLU A 512 4.02 -17.70 -8.55
CA GLU A 512 4.73 -19.00 -8.54
C GLU A 512 4.73 -19.67 -7.16
N THR A 513 4.46 -18.93 -6.07
CA THR A 513 4.33 -19.52 -4.72
C THR A 513 3.20 -20.56 -4.64
N THR A 514 2.17 -20.46 -5.50
CA THR A 514 1.07 -21.44 -5.52
C THR A 514 1.56 -22.81 -5.97
N ILE A 515 2.60 -22.88 -6.82
CA ILE A 515 3.19 -24.14 -7.29
C ILE A 515 3.64 -24.98 -6.09
N ILE A 516 4.35 -24.36 -5.14
CA ILE A 516 4.81 -25.04 -3.92
C ILE A 516 3.62 -25.38 -3.02
N LYS A 517 2.67 -24.46 -2.82
CA LYS A 517 1.49 -24.70 -1.96
C LYS A 517 0.62 -25.86 -2.44
N ASP A 518 0.40 -25.97 -3.75
CA ASP A 518 -0.48 -26.99 -4.35
C ASP A 518 0.25 -28.33 -4.52
N SER A 519 1.57 -28.32 -4.67
CA SER A 519 2.38 -29.52 -4.93
C SER A 519 2.42 -30.52 -3.75
N GLY A 520 2.32 -30.04 -2.51
CA GLY A 520 2.39 -30.89 -1.31
C GLY A 520 1.36 -32.02 -1.34
N GLY A 521 0.14 -31.71 -1.78
CA GLY A 521 -0.99 -32.64 -1.85
C GLY A 521 -1.23 -33.31 -3.20
N THR A 522 -0.48 -32.96 -4.24
CA THR A 522 -0.74 -33.43 -5.62
C THR A 522 0.40 -34.22 -6.24
N LYS A 523 1.66 -33.85 -5.96
CA LYS A 523 2.82 -34.46 -6.62
C LYS A 523 3.22 -35.80 -6.03
N GLN A 524 3.69 -36.71 -6.86
CA GLN A 524 4.20 -38.01 -6.43
C GLN A 524 5.58 -37.87 -5.78
N LYS A 525 5.95 -38.87 -4.99
CA LYS A 525 7.24 -38.93 -4.30
C LYS A 525 7.83 -40.34 -4.40
N ASN A 526 9.15 -40.39 -4.46
CA ASN A 526 9.92 -41.64 -4.44
C ASN A 526 10.62 -41.77 -3.09
N TYR A 527 10.62 -42.97 -2.54
CA TYR A 527 11.20 -43.25 -1.24
C TYR A 527 12.11 -44.46 -1.30
N ARG A 528 13.04 -44.52 -0.36
CA ARG A 528 13.86 -45.70 -0.08
C ARG A 528 13.76 -46.02 1.39
N CYS A 529 13.56 -47.28 1.72
CA CYS A 529 13.51 -47.73 3.10
C CYS A 529 14.34 -48.98 3.34
N ILE A 530 14.85 -49.10 4.56
CA ILE A 530 15.45 -50.33 5.08
C ILE A 530 14.40 -50.99 5.96
N ILE A 531 14.00 -52.20 5.58
CA ILE A 531 12.90 -52.92 6.20
C ILE A 531 13.47 -54.16 6.90
N TRP A 532 13.01 -54.37 8.14
CA TRP A 532 13.20 -55.60 8.89
C TRP A 532 11.99 -56.51 8.75
N THR A 533 12.20 -57.83 8.78
CA THR A 533 11.13 -58.83 8.87
C THR A 533 11.34 -59.81 10.03
N SER A 534 10.26 -60.14 10.72
CA SER A 534 10.25 -61.13 11.82
C SER A 534 10.72 -62.53 11.40
N ARG A 535 10.41 -62.94 10.17
CA ARG A 535 10.89 -64.20 9.60
C ARG A 535 12.02 -63.97 8.60
N THR A 536 12.80 -65.02 8.36
CA THR A 536 13.79 -65.05 7.29
C THR A 536 13.11 -64.91 5.93
N LEU A 537 13.65 -64.01 5.11
CA LEU A 537 13.26 -63.79 3.73
C LEU A 537 13.54 -65.03 2.88
N GLN A 538 12.55 -65.44 2.11
CA GLN A 538 12.68 -66.43 1.05
C GLN A 538 13.02 -65.70 -0.26
N PRO A 539 13.76 -66.33 -1.19
CA PRO A 539 14.08 -65.72 -2.48
C PRO A 539 12.84 -65.18 -3.22
N SER A 540 11.71 -65.90 -3.15
CA SER A 540 10.44 -65.51 -3.77
C SER A 540 9.80 -64.25 -3.19
N ASP A 541 10.11 -63.87 -1.94
CA ASP A 541 9.49 -62.74 -1.26
C ASP A 541 9.78 -61.41 -1.99
N LEU A 542 11.04 -61.22 -2.40
CA LEU A 542 11.45 -60.01 -3.10
C LEU A 542 10.85 -59.98 -4.50
N ASP A 543 10.78 -61.13 -5.17
CA ASP A 543 10.12 -61.26 -6.47
C ASP A 543 8.63 -60.94 -6.38
N THR A 544 7.95 -61.36 -5.30
CA THR A 544 6.57 -60.96 -5.03
C THR A 544 6.44 -59.44 -5.01
N LEU A 545 7.27 -58.73 -4.24
CA LEU A 545 7.22 -57.27 -4.18
C LEU A 545 7.57 -56.61 -5.51
N ASN A 546 8.60 -57.10 -6.20
CA ASN A 546 9.08 -56.56 -7.48
C ASN A 546 8.05 -56.68 -8.63
N ASN A 547 7.19 -57.70 -8.56
CA ASN A 547 6.15 -57.94 -9.55
C ASN A 547 4.87 -57.14 -9.31
N LEU A 548 4.71 -56.52 -8.14
CA LEU A 548 3.55 -55.68 -7.83
C LEU A 548 3.59 -54.35 -8.59
N LYS A 549 2.43 -53.97 -9.12
CA LYS A 549 2.20 -52.68 -9.78
C LYS A 549 0.87 -52.10 -9.34
N ASP A 550 0.79 -50.77 -9.36
CA ASP A 550 -0.44 -50.01 -9.14
C ASP A 550 -1.18 -50.40 -7.84
N ILE A 551 -0.42 -50.50 -6.75
CA ILE A 551 -0.90 -50.95 -5.44
C ILE A 551 -1.86 -49.90 -4.86
N GLU A 552 -3.11 -50.29 -4.68
CA GLU A 552 -4.12 -49.49 -3.99
C GLU A 552 -4.07 -49.74 -2.48
N LEU A 553 -3.99 -48.65 -1.72
CA LEU A 553 -3.90 -48.65 -0.26
C LEU A 553 -5.13 -47.98 0.35
N LYS A 554 -5.60 -48.52 1.46
CA LYS A 554 -6.57 -47.91 2.37
C LYS A 554 -5.84 -47.58 3.67
N GLN A 555 -5.50 -46.30 3.85
CA GLN A 555 -4.77 -45.83 5.04
C GLN A 555 -5.70 -45.04 5.95
N ASN A 556 -5.92 -45.53 7.17
CA ASN A 556 -6.44 -44.67 8.23
C ASN A 556 -5.40 -43.59 8.57
N THR A 557 -5.86 -42.45 9.10
CA THR A 557 -4.96 -41.45 9.72
C THR A 557 -4.06 -42.14 10.75
N PRO A 558 -2.73 -42.18 10.59
CA PRO A 558 -1.83 -42.94 11.47
C PRO A 558 -1.96 -42.60 12.95
N ILE A 559 -1.79 -43.59 13.83
CA ILE A 559 -1.96 -43.41 15.28
C ILE A 559 -1.11 -42.23 15.78
N ARG A 560 0.17 -42.20 15.39
CA ARG A 560 1.13 -41.16 15.81
C ARG A 560 0.74 -39.73 15.42
N VAL A 561 -0.16 -39.53 14.45
CA VAL A 561 -0.62 -38.20 14.03
C VAL A 561 -2.09 -37.91 14.39
N LEU A 562 -2.81 -38.84 15.05
CA LEU A 562 -4.22 -38.66 15.41
C LEU A 562 -4.45 -37.43 16.31
N HIS A 563 -3.49 -37.09 17.18
CA HIS A 563 -3.57 -35.90 18.02
C HIS A 563 -3.59 -34.58 17.23
N ARG A 564 -3.21 -34.58 15.94
CA ARG A 564 -3.19 -33.38 15.06
C ARG A 564 -4.11 -33.49 13.85
N ARG A 565 -4.66 -34.67 13.55
CA ARG A 565 -5.36 -34.95 12.29
C ARG A 565 -6.64 -35.73 12.57
N SER A 566 -7.74 -35.34 11.92
CA SER A 566 -9.01 -36.06 12.00
C SER A 566 -8.85 -37.51 11.53
N LEU A 567 -9.49 -38.43 12.26
CA LEU A 567 -9.57 -39.84 11.89
C LEU A 567 -10.36 -39.99 10.59
N MET A 568 -9.71 -40.53 9.56
CA MET A 568 -10.33 -40.77 8.24
C MET A 568 -9.52 -41.82 7.48
N ILE A 569 -10.20 -42.64 6.69
CA ILE A 569 -9.59 -43.55 5.71
C ILE A 569 -9.32 -42.79 4.42
N ARG A 570 -8.08 -42.87 3.92
CA ARG A 570 -7.67 -42.29 2.63
C ARG A 570 -7.24 -43.39 1.70
N ASN A 571 -7.83 -43.41 0.51
CA ASN A 571 -7.36 -44.25 -0.58
C ASN A 571 -6.08 -43.62 -1.15
N LYS A 572 -5.03 -44.42 -1.29
CA LYS A 572 -3.73 -44.02 -1.83
C LYS A 572 -3.26 -45.03 -2.86
N LYS A 573 -2.34 -44.61 -3.72
CA LYS A 573 -1.75 -45.47 -4.73
C LYS A 573 -0.23 -45.40 -4.71
N ILE A 574 0.42 -46.54 -4.90
CA ILE A 574 1.85 -46.66 -5.17
C ILE A 574 1.99 -47.31 -6.55
N SER A 575 2.79 -46.74 -7.45
CA SER A 575 2.91 -47.29 -8.80
C SER A 575 3.74 -48.57 -8.83
N LYS A 576 4.91 -48.58 -8.19
CA LYS A 576 5.84 -49.70 -8.27
C LYS A 576 6.69 -49.83 -7.01
N LEU A 577 7.08 -51.06 -6.71
CA LEU A 577 8.07 -51.40 -5.70
C LEU A 577 9.32 -52.02 -6.35
N GLN A 578 10.46 -51.80 -5.73
CA GLN A 578 11.71 -52.48 -6.08
C GLN A 578 12.45 -52.88 -4.80
N ALA A 579 12.45 -54.18 -4.52
CA ALA A 579 13.05 -54.80 -3.35
C ALA A 579 14.44 -55.38 -3.68
N THR A 580 15.43 -55.09 -2.84
CA THR A 580 16.80 -55.57 -2.96
C THR A 580 17.22 -56.24 -1.65
N PHE A 581 17.70 -57.48 -1.73
CA PHE A 581 18.16 -58.24 -0.57
C PHE A 581 19.33 -57.54 0.13
N ILE A 582 19.34 -57.56 1.47
CA ILE A 582 20.51 -57.14 2.27
C ILE A 582 21.01 -58.33 3.09
N SER A 583 20.13 -58.96 3.86
CA SER A 583 20.47 -60.10 4.72
C SER A 583 19.19 -60.88 5.09
N PRO A 584 19.27 -62.02 5.78
CA PRO A 584 18.12 -62.89 6.04
C PRO A 584 16.86 -62.19 6.58
N HIS A 585 17.00 -61.15 7.40
CA HIS A 585 15.88 -60.40 7.99
C HIS A 585 15.75 -58.97 7.46
N PHE A 586 16.55 -58.58 6.48
CA PHE A 586 16.61 -57.19 6.04
C PHE A 586 16.65 -57.06 4.53
N PHE A 587 15.90 -56.10 4.01
CA PHE A 587 15.94 -55.72 2.61
C PHE A 587 15.76 -54.21 2.44
N MET A 588 16.25 -53.70 1.31
CA MET A 588 15.99 -52.34 0.88
C MET A 588 14.76 -52.34 -0.02
N LEU A 589 13.85 -51.39 0.18
CA LEU A 589 12.67 -51.21 -0.66
C LEU A 589 12.63 -49.80 -1.22
N ASP A 590 12.74 -49.69 -2.54
CA ASP A 590 12.44 -48.48 -3.28
C ASP A 590 10.96 -48.45 -3.64
N ILE A 591 10.29 -47.37 -3.23
CA ILE A 591 8.88 -47.12 -3.47
C ILE A 591 8.78 -46.00 -4.49
N ILE A 592 8.25 -46.32 -5.66
CA ILE A 592 8.26 -45.46 -6.84
C ILE A 592 6.86 -44.91 -7.10
N ASP A 593 6.79 -43.60 -7.31
CA ASP A 593 5.60 -42.81 -7.61
C ASP A 593 4.46 -43.01 -6.60
N ALA A 594 4.80 -42.98 -5.31
CA ALA A 594 3.81 -42.96 -4.26
C ALA A 594 3.00 -41.66 -4.32
N GLN A 595 1.68 -41.80 -4.32
CA GLN A 595 0.76 -40.67 -4.35
C GLN A 595 1.04 -39.70 -3.18
N ALA A 596 0.77 -38.41 -3.41
CA ALA A 596 0.91 -37.40 -2.37
C ALA A 596 0.16 -37.76 -1.08
N GLY A 597 0.84 -37.61 0.06
CA GLY A 597 0.26 -37.87 1.38
C GLY A 597 0.11 -39.35 1.74
N THR A 598 0.73 -40.26 1.00
CA THR A 598 0.89 -41.67 1.43
C THR A 598 1.84 -41.73 2.62
N TYR A 599 1.40 -42.43 3.67
CA TYR A 599 2.17 -42.62 4.89
C TYR A 599 3.04 -43.88 4.76
N ILE A 600 4.32 -43.69 4.46
CA ILE A 600 5.23 -44.78 4.07
C ILE A 600 5.56 -45.72 5.24
N LYS A 601 5.78 -45.18 6.44
CA LYS A 601 6.06 -46.00 7.63
C LYS A 601 4.91 -46.98 7.86
N GLU A 602 3.69 -46.47 7.83
CA GLU A 602 2.46 -47.24 8.05
C GLU A 602 2.13 -48.20 6.92
N PHE A 603 2.58 -47.92 5.68
CA PHE A 603 2.55 -48.90 4.60
C PHE A 603 3.49 -50.09 4.86
N VAL A 604 4.62 -49.87 5.54
CA VAL A 604 5.54 -50.94 5.93
C VAL A 604 4.98 -51.75 7.10
N HIS A 605 4.79 -51.12 8.26
CA HIS A 605 4.45 -51.83 9.51
C HIS A 605 2.95 -52.04 9.75
N GLY A 606 2.09 -51.56 8.84
CA GLY A 606 0.64 -51.79 8.88
C GLY A 606 -0.15 -50.99 9.91
N ASP A 607 0.52 -50.29 10.83
CA ASP A 607 -0.08 -49.48 11.91
C ASP A 607 -1.17 -50.23 12.68
N LEU A 608 -0.87 -51.46 13.12
CA LEU A 608 -1.84 -52.35 13.79
C LEU A 608 -3.07 -52.64 12.92
N SER A 609 -2.83 -53.03 11.65
CA SER A 609 -3.87 -53.33 10.64
C SER A 609 -4.72 -52.12 10.21
N ARG A 610 -4.26 -50.90 10.47
CA ARG A 610 -4.95 -49.65 10.06
C ARG A 610 -4.55 -49.18 8.66
N THR A 611 -3.51 -49.76 8.07
CA THR A 611 -3.12 -49.62 6.66
C THR A 611 -3.19 -50.97 5.95
N LEU A 612 -3.96 -51.04 4.86
CA LEU A 612 -4.20 -52.26 4.08
C LEU A 612 -4.11 -52.02 2.57
N PRO A 613 -3.43 -52.88 1.80
CA PRO A 613 -2.43 -53.85 2.27
C PRO A 613 -1.21 -53.13 2.88
N ASN A 614 -0.41 -53.87 3.65
CA ASN A 614 0.91 -53.44 4.12
C ASN A 614 1.97 -54.49 3.76
N ILE A 615 3.25 -54.14 3.88
CA ILE A 615 4.37 -55.02 3.48
C ILE A 615 4.30 -56.39 4.16
N GLY A 616 4.00 -56.44 5.46
CA GLY A 616 3.87 -57.70 6.20
C GLY A 616 2.83 -58.64 5.61
N GLN A 617 1.68 -58.10 5.19
CA GLN A 617 0.62 -58.86 4.50
C GLN A 617 1.04 -59.28 3.09
N LEU A 618 1.70 -58.39 2.34
CA LEU A 618 2.16 -58.69 0.98
C LEU A 618 3.21 -59.81 0.95
N LEU A 619 3.97 -59.99 2.05
CA LEU A 619 4.96 -61.04 2.25
C LEU A 619 4.39 -62.30 2.93
N GLY A 620 3.07 -62.54 2.87
CA GLY A 620 2.46 -63.75 3.41
C GLY A 620 2.36 -63.76 4.94
N ASN A 621 1.95 -62.64 5.53
CA ASN A 621 1.67 -62.45 6.96
C ASN A 621 2.88 -62.64 7.88
N CYS A 622 3.90 -61.82 7.69
CA CYS A 622 4.95 -61.62 8.68
C CYS A 622 4.87 -60.20 9.28
N GLU A 623 5.48 -60.00 10.44
CA GLU A 623 5.73 -58.65 10.94
C GLU A 623 6.86 -58.02 10.13
N ALA A 624 6.66 -56.77 9.69
CA ALA A 624 7.66 -55.95 9.04
C ALA A 624 7.75 -54.60 9.74
N ASP A 625 8.95 -54.06 9.87
CA ASP A 625 9.15 -52.73 10.45
C ASP A 625 10.19 -51.93 9.66
N ILE A 626 10.11 -50.60 9.77
CA ILE A 626 10.94 -49.66 9.02
C ILE A 626 12.06 -49.10 9.91
N LEU A 627 13.31 -49.41 9.57
CA LEU A 627 14.46 -48.90 10.30
C LEU A 627 14.90 -47.51 9.84
N GLN A 628 14.81 -47.28 8.52
CA GLN A 628 15.30 -46.06 7.90
C GLN A 628 14.41 -45.70 6.71
N LEU A 629 14.21 -44.40 6.50
CA LEU A 629 13.43 -43.87 5.39
C LEU A 629 14.13 -42.65 4.79
N ASP A 630 14.23 -42.63 3.47
CA ASP A 630 14.72 -41.51 2.70
C ASP A 630 13.69 -41.11 1.66
N VAL A 631 13.54 -39.80 1.45
CA VAL A 631 12.89 -39.26 0.26
C VAL A 631 13.95 -39.13 -0.82
N LEU A 632 13.73 -39.77 -1.96
CA LEU A 632 14.66 -39.74 -3.10
C LEU A 632 14.28 -38.67 -4.12
N ASN A 633 12.99 -38.43 -4.31
CA ASN A 633 12.50 -37.47 -5.28
C ASN A 633 11.14 -36.90 -4.85
N VAL A 634 10.93 -35.62 -5.15
CA VAL A 634 9.62 -34.98 -5.16
C VAL A 634 9.35 -34.61 -6.61
N ASP A 635 8.29 -35.14 -7.21
CA ASP A 635 7.96 -34.90 -8.63
C ASP A 635 7.44 -33.47 -8.87
N LEU A 636 8.35 -32.52 -8.71
CA LEU A 636 8.11 -31.10 -8.89
C LEU A 636 9.36 -30.45 -9.47
N ASN A 637 9.29 -30.11 -10.76
CA ASN A 637 10.34 -29.33 -11.41
C ASN A 637 10.19 -27.84 -11.08
N PHE A 638 10.43 -27.49 -9.81
CA PHE A 638 10.39 -26.11 -9.31
C PHE A 638 11.40 -25.90 -8.17
N PRO A 639 12.01 -24.71 -8.01
CA PRO A 639 12.09 -23.68 -9.05
C PRO A 639 12.81 -24.22 -10.29
N ALA A 640 12.54 -23.63 -11.45
CA ALA A 640 13.22 -24.02 -12.70
C ALA A 640 14.73 -23.85 -12.54
N LYS A 641 15.55 -24.55 -13.34
CA LYS A 641 17.01 -24.33 -13.30
C LYS A 641 17.30 -22.86 -13.56
N ARG A 642 18.11 -22.23 -12.69
CA ARG A 642 18.55 -20.84 -12.82
C ARG A 642 19.17 -20.64 -14.22
N LYS A 643 18.71 -19.61 -14.91
CA LYS A 643 19.18 -19.25 -16.26
C LYS A 643 20.50 -18.49 -16.22
#